data_AF-A0A383WB14-F1
#
_entry.id   AF-A0A383WB14-F1
#
_cell.length_a   1.000
_cell.length_b   1.000
_cell.length_c   1.000
_cell.angle_alpha   90.00
_cell.angle_beta   90.00
_cell.angle_gamma   90.00
#
_symmetry.space_group_name_H-M   'P 1'
#
loop_
_entity.id
_entity.type
_entity.pdbx_description
1 polymer ?
#
loop_
_entity_poly.entity_id
_entity_poly.type
_entity_poly.pdbx_seq_one_letter_code
_entity_poly.pdbx_strand_id
1 'polypeptide(L)'
;MEDHKITSLSTDEDQIEARRIADLCESAYSSFCSSGGGSTLDTHLDNCLQHVADEDANCFVRQVVYGVTRYRRFLDCFLDSFFHHNRGTALRADAVKYRVLTYLAAFRLQELTFPTFRLLLEAQDAQKVLLLLQYLFNGSRLQQTCREDWLQVYDKEFVDGIIAGLLSWQAEVDPLLAKLRAQVYFTQQQEQQQEASSSSSSGRAGSSPARCRKPAPTVPQEFKLSQPCPKPLPQPEPVPPAVKPKPPPKFQPGPTKEQLAIEAARAAHRQAAAARQADPRFQPFKLRVLERPMHSDAVRAELEAELAAELAARPQARPAPPPPTAEVRLNAAAVLREDALYKRKQAAEAAALQKYEAELRDTAAFDRWQAALREADAAQQAERVEQLRSEMSAAAGAAAQAKAELLAAKAATTNAEKAARAAREEERQRAWQQQQEANAQRAAEVAADRAKAKQAQEEALIERRLAAQQVRQQAQEEARQRSEQAAAEAAERRDIIAQLRGLEKAARARNNGLGGASRGKVFDPTAVPEHGINNTMSLAELRVRLEAAKQRQLEEEARARARILEARQAREASLSSKVTQLAAIRRLASAQAQLVKAAAQAQRARTADAVLQRTEANALALSDCIEAKHAAAAAEAARVAAEERRLKFEQMQLAAGESVVEAKRFRELRDGKRRDCEHRQVTSLQQAQIDDINAAKLAAARQHVIGLRQQQHTSLQRQYDKQLASAAQQVSLQSTALLSSKQRAAARRRQQEEAQRTQHATAAYRPFSGGGHTTMQARLQALAAGQEL
;
A
#
# COMPACT_ATOMS: atom_id res chain seq x y z
N MET A 1 10.08 2.59 -61.33
CA MET A 1 9.91 2.76 -59.87
C MET A 1 11.18 3.38 -59.31
N GLU A 2 11.42 4.66 -59.63
CA GLU A 2 12.55 5.40 -59.04
C GLU A 2 12.20 6.84 -58.68
N ASP A 3 11.08 7.34 -59.17
CA ASP A 3 10.67 8.74 -59.09
C ASP A 3 9.97 9.08 -57.76
N HIS A 4 9.32 8.09 -57.13
CA HIS A 4 8.46 8.30 -55.95
C HIS A 4 9.19 8.67 -54.65
N LYS A 5 10.51 8.48 -54.51
CA LYS A 5 11.26 9.03 -53.35
C LYS A 5 11.87 10.42 -53.60
N ILE A 6 11.74 10.98 -54.81
CA ILE A 6 12.13 12.37 -55.06
C ILE A 6 11.11 13.27 -54.35
N THR A 7 9.84 13.09 -54.70
CA THR A 7 8.72 13.92 -54.23
C THR A 7 8.46 13.79 -52.73
N SER A 8 8.71 12.63 -52.12
CA SER A 8 8.54 12.48 -50.66
C SER A 8 9.54 13.30 -49.84
N LEU A 9 10.75 13.53 -50.37
CA LEU A 9 11.81 14.23 -49.64
C LEU A 9 11.58 15.74 -49.58
N SER A 10 10.99 16.37 -50.62
CA SER A 10 10.57 17.78 -50.46
C SER A 10 9.43 17.85 -49.46
N THR A 11 8.38 17.02 -49.60
CA THR A 11 7.19 17.12 -48.72
C THR A 11 7.50 16.94 -47.23
N ASP A 12 8.56 16.21 -46.89
CA ASP A 12 9.03 16.07 -45.51
C ASP A 12 9.77 17.35 -45.02
N GLU A 13 10.60 17.99 -45.87
CA GLU A 13 11.24 19.29 -45.56
C GLU A 13 10.19 20.43 -45.53
N ASP A 14 9.29 20.48 -46.51
CA ASP A 14 8.16 21.40 -46.62
C ASP A 14 7.27 21.33 -45.36
N GLN A 15 6.99 20.12 -44.85
CA GLN A 15 6.26 19.92 -43.58
C GLN A 15 7.05 20.36 -42.35
N ILE A 16 8.37 20.15 -42.31
CA ILE A 16 9.21 20.62 -41.20
C ILE A 16 9.24 22.15 -41.15
N GLU A 17 9.30 22.82 -42.30
CA GLU A 17 9.26 24.29 -42.37
C GLU A 17 7.88 24.84 -42.02
N ALA A 18 6.81 24.29 -42.61
CA ALA A 18 5.42 24.61 -42.26
C ALA A 18 5.15 24.44 -40.75
N ARG A 19 5.69 23.38 -40.14
CA ARG A 19 5.62 23.18 -38.69
C ARG A 19 6.35 24.27 -37.91
N ARG A 20 7.60 24.61 -38.29
CA ARG A 20 8.37 25.69 -37.65
C ARG A 20 7.62 27.01 -37.70
N ILE A 21 7.04 27.37 -38.84
CA ILE A 21 6.28 28.62 -39.02
C ILE A 21 5.03 28.64 -38.11
N ALA A 22 4.29 27.53 -38.03
CA ALA A 22 3.14 27.39 -37.14
C ALA A 22 3.54 27.44 -35.63
N ASP A 23 4.60 26.72 -35.25
CA ASP A 23 5.11 26.69 -33.88
C ASP A 23 5.72 28.08 -33.48
N LEU A 24 6.27 28.84 -34.43
CA LEU A 24 6.67 30.25 -34.27
C LEU A 24 5.47 31.18 -34.06
N CYS A 25 4.37 31.00 -34.80
CA CYS A 25 3.14 31.77 -34.59
C CYS A 25 2.52 31.51 -33.21
N GLU A 26 2.49 30.25 -32.76
CA GLU A 26 2.00 29.88 -31.43
C GLU A 26 2.89 30.45 -30.33
N SER A 27 4.21 30.25 -30.42
CA SER A 27 5.15 30.75 -29.41
C SER A 27 5.13 32.28 -29.32
N ALA A 28 5.24 33.02 -30.43
CA ALA A 28 5.24 34.48 -30.43
C ALA A 28 3.94 35.10 -29.90
N TYR A 29 2.77 34.53 -30.19
CA TYR A 29 1.52 35.00 -29.59
C TYR A 29 1.43 34.64 -28.09
N SER A 30 1.92 33.45 -27.69
CA SER A 30 1.89 33.02 -26.29
C SER A 30 2.82 33.84 -25.39
N SER A 31 4.01 34.21 -25.88
CA SER A 31 4.95 35.06 -25.14
C SER A 31 4.42 36.49 -25.03
N PHE A 32 3.79 37.04 -26.08
CA PHE A 32 3.15 38.35 -26.01
C PHE A 32 2.04 38.39 -24.95
N CYS A 33 1.15 37.38 -24.93
CA CYS A 33 0.10 37.26 -23.91
C CYS A 33 0.68 37.08 -22.49
N SER A 34 1.83 36.44 -22.36
CA SER A 34 2.52 36.23 -21.08
C SER A 34 3.32 37.47 -20.62
N SER A 35 3.70 38.37 -21.53
CA SER A 35 4.56 39.53 -21.29
C SER A 35 3.87 40.72 -20.59
N GLY A 36 2.61 40.57 -20.18
CA GLY A 36 1.97 41.47 -19.20
C GLY A 36 1.85 42.95 -19.60
N GLY A 37 1.81 43.26 -20.90
CA GLY A 37 1.58 44.62 -21.40
C GLY A 37 2.76 45.60 -21.25
N GLY A 38 3.96 45.14 -20.91
CA GLY A 38 5.15 45.98 -20.74
C GLY A 38 5.82 46.44 -22.04
N SER A 39 5.44 45.89 -23.19
CA SER A 39 6.03 46.15 -24.51
C SER A 39 4.94 46.34 -25.57
N THR A 40 5.24 47.09 -26.64
CA THR A 40 4.35 47.14 -27.82
C THR A 40 4.42 45.83 -28.58
N LEU A 41 3.36 45.49 -29.33
CA LEU A 41 3.36 44.25 -30.11
C LEU A 41 4.49 44.23 -31.15
N ASP A 42 4.82 45.38 -31.72
CA ASP A 42 5.92 45.55 -32.69
C ASP A 42 7.27 45.22 -32.04
N THR A 43 7.60 45.89 -30.93
CA THR A 43 8.86 45.66 -30.20
C THR A 43 8.96 44.27 -29.60
N HIS A 44 7.83 43.63 -29.24
CA HIS A 44 7.82 42.23 -28.86
C HIS A 44 8.16 41.32 -30.06
N LEU A 45 7.53 41.53 -31.23
CA LEU A 45 7.77 40.75 -32.44
C LEU A 45 9.20 40.94 -32.97
N ASP A 46 9.77 42.15 -32.87
CA ASP A 46 11.16 42.45 -33.23
C ASP A 46 12.13 41.58 -32.41
N ASN A 47 11.94 41.50 -31.10
CA ASN A 47 12.75 40.68 -30.21
C ASN A 47 12.56 39.17 -30.45
N CYS A 48 11.34 38.71 -30.75
CA CYS A 48 11.07 37.29 -31.00
C CYS A 48 11.56 36.79 -32.36
N LEU A 49 11.61 37.66 -33.38
CA LEU A 49 11.96 37.29 -34.76
C LEU A 49 13.41 37.60 -35.14
N GLN A 50 14.19 38.22 -34.24
CA GLN A 50 15.60 38.58 -34.45
C GLN A 50 16.53 37.41 -34.85
N HIS A 51 16.08 36.16 -34.71
CA HIS A 51 16.85 34.95 -35.03
C HIS A 51 16.25 34.12 -36.19
N VAL A 52 15.19 34.61 -36.84
CA VAL A 52 14.56 33.96 -38.00
C VAL A 52 15.07 34.66 -39.26
N ALA A 53 15.75 33.90 -40.13
CA ALA A 53 16.49 34.44 -41.27
C ALA A 53 15.64 34.72 -42.52
N ASP A 54 14.44 34.14 -42.61
CA ASP A 54 13.59 34.20 -43.79
C ASP A 54 12.55 35.33 -43.64
N GLU A 55 12.77 36.43 -44.37
CA GLU A 55 11.95 37.65 -44.21
C GLU A 55 10.48 37.47 -44.59
N ASP A 56 10.18 36.58 -45.55
CA ASP A 56 8.79 36.23 -45.90
C ASP A 56 8.10 35.49 -44.74
N ALA A 57 8.82 34.61 -44.03
CA ALA A 57 8.31 33.94 -42.83
C ALA A 57 8.15 34.95 -41.67
N ASN A 58 9.09 35.89 -41.50
CA ASN A 58 8.96 36.98 -40.53
C ASN A 58 7.71 37.84 -40.81
N CYS A 59 7.52 38.23 -42.08
CA CYS A 59 6.37 39.01 -42.53
C CYS A 59 5.06 38.24 -42.30
N PHE A 60 5.02 36.95 -42.62
CA PHE A 60 3.86 36.08 -42.37
C PHE A 60 3.55 35.93 -40.88
N VAL A 61 4.54 35.58 -40.03
CA VAL A 61 4.35 35.43 -38.58
C VAL A 61 3.87 36.75 -37.97
N ARG A 62 4.43 37.89 -38.37
CA ARG A 62 3.93 39.22 -37.98
C ARG A 62 2.47 39.40 -38.37
N GLN A 63 2.11 39.24 -39.65
CA GLN A 63 0.73 39.40 -40.14
C GLN A 63 -0.26 38.49 -39.40
N VAL A 64 0.13 37.24 -39.10
CA VAL A 64 -0.69 36.30 -38.33
C VAL A 64 -0.87 36.75 -36.89
N VAL A 65 0.19 37.16 -36.19
CA VAL A 65 0.09 37.61 -34.79
C VAL A 65 -0.71 38.93 -34.68
N TYR A 66 -0.49 39.91 -35.57
CA TYR A 66 -1.31 41.12 -35.63
C TYR A 66 -2.80 40.78 -35.89
N GLY A 67 -3.07 39.87 -36.84
CA GLY A 67 -4.42 39.42 -37.16
C GLY A 67 -5.13 38.73 -36.00
N VAL A 68 -4.45 37.79 -35.33
CA VAL A 68 -4.98 37.11 -34.13
C VAL A 68 -5.24 38.09 -32.98
N THR A 69 -4.40 39.12 -32.83
CA THR A 69 -4.57 40.16 -31.80
C THR A 69 -5.70 41.13 -32.16
N ARG A 70 -5.87 41.48 -33.44
CA ARG A 70 -6.96 42.33 -33.96
C ARG A 70 -8.32 41.66 -33.85
N TYR A 71 -8.42 40.39 -34.23
CA TYR A 71 -9.67 39.62 -34.19
C TYR A 71 -9.84 38.81 -32.88
N ARG A 72 -9.18 39.24 -31.79
CA ARG A 72 -9.15 38.50 -30.52
C ARG A 72 -10.55 38.14 -30.00
N ARG A 73 -11.52 39.07 -30.12
CA ARG A 73 -12.92 38.86 -29.69
C ARG A 73 -13.66 37.81 -30.54
N PHE A 74 -13.55 37.89 -31.87
CA PHE A 74 -14.10 36.89 -32.79
C PHE A 74 -13.60 35.47 -32.45
N LEU A 75 -12.30 35.37 -32.21
CA LEU A 75 -11.62 34.11 -31.90
C LEU A 75 -11.92 33.62 -30.47
N ASP A 76 -12.10 34.51 -29.48
CA ASP A 76 -12.56 34.13 -28.14
C ASP A 76 -13.95 33.47 -28.19
N CYS A 77 -14.93 34.11 -28.84
CA CYS A 77 -16.29 33.57 -29.02
C CYS A 77 -16.28 32.17 -29.67
N PHE A 78 -15.52 32.01 -30.76
CA PHE A 78 -15.38 30.72 -31.42
C PHE A 78 -14.75 29.67 -30.49
N LEU A 79 -13.67 30.03 -29.78
CA LEU A 79 -12.92 29.08 -28.96
C LEU A 79 -13.72 28.62 -27.75
N ASP A 80 -14.45 29.49 -27.06
CA ASP A 80 -15.29 29.05 -25.95
C ASP A 80 -16.45 28.17 -26.42
N SER A 81 -17.07 28.48 -27.56
CA SER A 81 -18.05 27.62 -28.23
C SER A 81 -17.46 26.24 -28.63
N PHE A 82 -16.26 26.22 -29.23
CA PHE A 82 -15.51 25.01 -29.58
C PHE A 82 -15.15 24.17 -28.34
N PHE A 83 -14.60 24.79 -27.30
CA PHE A 83 -14.26 24.12 -26.04
C PHE A 83 -15.51 23.69 -25.26
N HIS A 84 -16.66 24.35 -25.42
CA HIS A 84 -17.91 23.92 -24.80
C HIS A 84 -18.46 22.62 -25.39
N HIS A 85 -18.30 22.42 -26.69
CA HIS A 85 -18.65 21.17 -27.37
C HIS A 85 -17.60 20.07 -27.20
N ASN A 86 -16.32 20.43 -27.06
CA ASN A 86 -15.19 19.49 -27.03
C ASN A 86 -14.52 19.37 -25.64
N ARG A 87 -15.26 19.58 -24.53
CA ARG A 87 -14.72 19.65 -23.15
C ARG A 87 -13.85 18.45 -22.73
N GLY A 88 -14.12 17.26 -23.27
CA GLY A 88 -13.38 16.03 -22.96
C GLY A 88 -12.28 15.66 -23.95
N THR A 89 -12.12 16.40 -25.05
CA THR A 89 -11.21 16.05 -26.17
C THR A 89 -10.24 17.18 -26.53
N ALA A 90 -10.62 18.45 -26.33
CA ALA A 90 -9.77 19.61 -26.57
C ALA A 90 -9.14 20.11 -25.26
N LEU A 91 -7.81 19.98 -25.12
CA LEU A 91 -7.09 20.55 -23.99
C LEU A 91 -7.02 22.08 -24.12
N ARG A 92 -7.35 22.80 -23.04
CA ARG A 92 -7.22 24.27 -22.94
C ARG A 92 -5.77 24.77 -23.09
N ALA A 93 -4.77 23.89 -22.93
CA ALA A 93 -3.36 24.21 -23.18
C ALA A 93 -3.09 24.58 -24.66
N ASP A 94 -3.75 23.91 -25.60
CA ASP A 94 -3.63 24.19 -27.04
C ASP A 94 -4.53 25.37 -27.50
N ALA A 95 -5.06 26.17 -26.58
CA ALA A 95 -5.95 27.30 -26.93
C ALA A 95 -5.27 28.35 -27.82
N VAL A 96 -3.94 28.48 -27.80
CA VAL A 96 -3.20 29.35 -28.74
C VAL A 96 -3.12 28.69 -30.13
N LYS A 97 -2.73 27.41 -30.23
CA LYS A 97 -2.77 26.64 -31.49
C LYS A 97 -4.13 26.74 -32.19
N TYR A 98 -5.22 26.44 -31.48
CA TYR A 98 -6.57 26.53 -32.03
C TYR A 98 -6.92 27.97 -32.45
N ARG A 99 -6.47 28.99 -31.72
CA ARG A 99 -6.67 30.41 -32.08
C ARG A 99 -5.98 30.78 -33.39
N VAL A 100 -4.70 30.41 -33.55
CA VAL A 100 -3.90 30.68 -34.76
C VAL A 100 -4.49 29.95 -35.96
N LEU A 101 -4.79 28.65 -35.84
CA LEU A 101 -5.36 27.86 -36.92
C LEU A 101 -6.77 28.33 -37.32
N THR A 102 -7.60 28.76 -36.36
CA THR A 102 -8.92 29.36 -36.66
C THR A 102 -8.79 30.68 -37.40
N TYR A 103 -7.85 31.55 -37.00
CA TYR A 103 -7.60 32.81 -37.71
C TYR A 103 -7.15 32.56 -39.16
N LEU A 104 -6.21 31.63 -39.35
CA LEU A 104 -5.74 31.24 -40.69
C LEU A 104 -6.89 30.73 -41.56
N ALA A 105 -7.74 29.85 -41.03
CA ALA A 105 -8.88 29.29 -41.74
C ALA A 105 -9.98 30.33 -42.06
N ALA A 106 -10.31 31.21 -41.11
CA ALA A 106 -11.43 32.15 -41.24
C ALA A 106 -11.10 33.39 -42.09
N PHE A 107 -9.86 33.89 -42.04
CA PHE A 107 -9.48 35.15 -42.68
C PHE A 107 -8.39 35.04 -43.75
N ARG A 108 -7.53 34.01 -43.70
CA ARG A 108 -6.36 33.90 -44.58
C ARG A 108 -6.42 32.74 -45.58
N LEU A 109 -7.44 31.89 -45.52
CA LEU A 109 -7.58 30.71 -46.39
C LEU A 109 -7.63 31.07 -47.88
N GLN A 110 -8.30 32.18 -48.22
CA GLN A 110 -8.35 32.68 -49.60
C GLN A 110 -7.03 33.32 -50.06
N GLU A 111 -6.26 33.94 -49.16
CA GLU A 111 -4.95 34.56 -49.48
C GLU A 111 -3.84 33.51 -49.57
N LEU A 112 -3.83 32.54 -48.66
CA LEU A 112 -2.81 31.50 -48.54
C LEU A 112 -3.02 30.36 -49.54
N THR A 113 -4.26 30.19 -50.02
CA THR A 113 -4.79 29.05 -50.80
C THR A 113 -4.82 27.72 -50.03
N PHE A 114 -5.74 26.83 -50.43
CA PHE A 114 -5.94 25.56 -49.74
C PHE A 114 -4.72 24.62 -49.70
N PRO A 115 -3.89 24.46 -50.76
CA PRO A 115 -2.72 23.58 -50.71
C PRO A 115 -1.70 23.98 -49.63
N THR A 116 -1.40 25.28 -49.51
CA THR A 116 -0.46 25.81 -48.50
C THR A 116 -1.06 25.74 -47.09
N PHE A 117 -2.35 26.04 -46.95
CA PHE A 117 -3.08 25.84 -45.69
C PHE A 117 -3.07 24.38 -45.25
N ARG A 118 -3.31 23.45 -46.19
CA ARG A 118 -3.22 22.00 -45.96
C ARG A 118 -1.83 21.57 -45.50
N LEU A 119 -0.76 22.15 -46.04
CA LEU A 119 0.61 21.87 -45.58
C LEU A 119 0.80 22.24 -44.10
N LEU A 120 0.38 23.45 -43.70
CA LEU A 120 0.39 23.89 -42.29
C LEU A 120 -0.44 22.97 -41.36
N LEU A 121 -1.55 22.42 -41.87
CA LEU A 121 -2.42 21.51 -41.13
C LEU A 121 -1.84 20.08 -41.01
N GLU A 122 -1.29 19.52 -42.09
CA GLU A 122 -0.67 18.18 -42.06
C GLU A 122 0.66 18.17 -41.28
N ALA A 123 1.34 19.31 -41.18
CA ALA A 123 2.53 19.53 -40.36
C ALA A 123 2.27 19.58 -38.84
N GLN A 124 1.01 19.73 -38.43
CA GLN A 124 0.57 19.84 -37.04
C GLN A 124 -0.04 18.53 -36.51
N ASP A 125 -0.38 18.50 -35.21
CA ASP A 125 -0.93 17.30 -34.56
C ASP A 125 -2.27 16.87 -35.21
N ALA A 126 -2.25 15.69 -35.84
CA ALA A 126 -3.38 15.18 -36.62
C ALA A 126 -4.68 15.01 -35.80
N GLN A 127 -4.61 14.71 -34.51
CA GLN A 127 -5.79 14.56 -33.65
C GLN A 127 -6.38 15.94 -33.30
N LYS A 128 -5.53 16.92 -32.99
CA LYS A 128 -5.96 18.30 -32.70
C LYS A 128 -6.53 18.97 -33.95
N VAL A 129 -5.85 18.82 -35.09
CA VAL A 129 -6.28 19.36 -36.38
C VAL A 129 -7.60 18.73 -36.83
N LEU A 130 -7.76 17.40 -36.73
CA LEU A 130 -9.02 16.71 -37.00
C LEU A 130 -10.18 17.30 -36.20
N LEU A 131 -9.99 17.50 -34.88
CA LEU A 131 -11.00 18.02 -33.98
C LEU A 131 -11.43 19.45 -34.33
N LEU A 132 -10.46 20.32 -34.68
CA LEU A 132 -10.72 21.69 -35.11
C LEU A 132 -11.51 21.73 -36.43
N LEU A 133 -11.02 21.03 -37.47
CA LEU A 133 -11.64 21.03 -38.80
C LEU A 133 -13.05 20.44 -38.77
N GLN A 134 -13.28 19.38 -38.00
CA GLN A 134 -14.60 18.76 -37.82
C GLN A 134 -15.62 19.70 -37.14
N TYR A 135 -15.15 20.68 -36.36
CA TYR A 135 -16.01 21.70 -35.76
C TYR A 135 -16.20 22.91 -36.69
N LEU A 136 -15.10 23.46 -37.22
CA LEU A 136 -15.09 24.71 -37.98
C LEU A 136 -15.88 24.62 -39.30
N PHE A 137 -15.77 23.50 -40.03
CA PHE A 137 -16.47 23.29 -41.30
C PHE A 137 -17.85 22.64 -41.12
N ASN A 138 -18.36 22.56 -39.87
CA ASN A 138 -19.72 22.08 -39.61
C ASN A 138 -20.72 23.23 -39.70
N GLY A 139 -21.26 23.47 -40.89
CA GLY A 139 -22.16 24.60 -41.16
C GLY A 139 -23.34 24.71 -40.20
N SER A 140 -23.97 23.59 -39.82
CA SER A 140 -25.08 23.59 -38.85
C SER A 140 -24.66 24.12 -37.48
N ARG A 141 -23.54 23.65 -36.92
CA ARG A 141 -23.03 24.11 -35.61
C ARG A 141 -22.53 25.56 -35.66
N LEU A 142 -21.84 25.92 -36.74
CA LEU A 142 -21.30 27.27 -36.92
C LEU A 142 -22.44 28.31 -37.00
N GLN A 143 -23.52 27.98 -37.71
CA GLN A 143 -24.72 28.83 -37.83
C GLN A 143 -25.60 28.84 -36.57
N GLN A 144 -25.63 27.76 -35.78
CA GLN A 144 -26.47 27.66 -34.58
C GLN A 144 -25.84 28.20 -33.29
N THR A 145 -24.51 28.28 -33.20
CA THR A 145 -23.85 28.79 -31.99
C THR A 145 -22.91 29.95 -32.29
N CYS A 146 -21.83 29.71 -33.06
CA CYS A 146 -20.81 30.75 -33.28
C CYS A 146 -21.37 32.00 -33.96
N ARG A 147 -22.37 31.86 -34.84
CA ARG A 147 -23.05 32.98 -35.48
C ARG A 147 -23.75 33.92 -34.49
N GLU A 148 -24.44 33.40 -33.49
CA GLU A 148 -25.15 34.23 -32.49
C GLU A 148 -24.16 34.99 -31.59
N ASP A 149 -23.05 34.34 -31.21
CA ASP A 149 -21.96 34.99 -30.46
C ASP A 149 -21.23 36.05 -31.30
N TRP A 150 -20.97 35.77 -32.59
CA TRP A 150 -20.28 36.71 -33.49
C TRP A 150 -21.13 37.94 -33.83
N LEU A 151 -22.46 37.79 -33.96
CA LEU A 151 -23.39 38.91 -34.19
C LEU A 151 -23.49 39.90 -33.01
N GLN A 152 -23.02 39.54 -31.82
CA GLN A 152 -22.89 40.47 -30.68
C GLN A 152 -21.67 41.40 -30.81
N VAL A 153 -20.80 41.18 -31.80
CA VAL A 153 -19.50 41.88 -31.94
C VAL A 153 -19.27 42.42 -33.36
N TYR A 154 -19.87 41.82 -34.38
CA TYR A 154 -19.67 42.17 -35.80
C TYR A 154 -21.00 42.18 -36.57
N ASP A 155 -21.05 42.99 -37.63
CA ASP A 155 -22.24 43.16 -38.47
C ASP A 155 -22.62 41.87 -39.22
N LYS A 156 -23.93 41.72 -39.48
CA LYS A 156 -24.51 40.52 -40.10
C LYS A 156 -23.83 40.12 -41.41
N GLU A 157 -23.63 41.07 -42.31
CA GLU A 157 -23.06 40.82 -43.65
C GLU A 157 -21.62 40.30 -43.56
N PHE A 158 -20.85 40.78 -42.59
CA PHE A 158 -19.49 40.30 -42.30
C PHE A 158 -19.51 38.88 -41.74
N VAL A 159 -20.37 38.61 -40.75
CA VAL A 159 -20.47 37.28 -40.11
C VAL A 159 -20.97 36.22 -41.11
N ASP A 160 -22.06 36.51 -41.84
CA ASP A 160 -22.63 35.60 -42.84
C ASP A 160 -21.64 35.41 -44.02
N GLY A 161 -20.85 36.43 -44.37
CA GLY A 161 -19.78 36.36 -45.36
C GLY A 161 -18.63 35.42 -44.95
N ILE A 162 -18.14 35.50 -43.71
CA ILE A 162 -17.09 34.59 -43.19
C ILE A 162 -17.61 33.14 -43.10
N ILE A 163 -18.88 32.94 -42.70
CA ILE A 163 -19.49 31.60 -42.69
C ILE A 163 -19.59 31.02 -44.11
N ALA A 164 -20.04 31.81 -45.09
CA ALA A 164 -20.09 31.38 -46.49
C ALA A 164 -18.69 31.11 -47.07
N GLY A 165 -17.71 31.96 -46.74
CA GLY A 165 -16.31 31.83 -47.16
C GLY A 165 -15.59 30.63 -46.55
N LEU A 166 -15.97 30.17 -45.35
CA LEU A 166 -15.50 28.90 -44.78
C LEU A 166 -16.16 27.70 -45.49
N LEU A 167 -17.47 27.73 -45.69
CA LEU A 167 -18.22 26.59 -46.24
C LEU A 167 -17.96 26.33 -47.73
N SER A 168 -17.51 27.33 -48.50
CA SER A 168 -17.10 27.12 -49.90
C SER A 168 -15.92 26.15 -50.06
N TRP A 169 -14.98 26.13 -49.10
CA TRP A 169 -13.82 25.21 -49.10
C TRP A 169 -14.13 23.82 -48.53
N GLN A 170 -15.38 23.55 -48.08
CA GLN A 170 -15.71 22.27 -47.44
C GLN A 170 -15.37 21.05 -48.32
N ALA A 171 -15.60 21.15 -49.63
CA ALA A 171 -15.31 20.07 -50.59
C ALA A 171 -13.81 19.70 -50.68
N GLU A 172 -12.90 20.64 -50.38
CA GLU A 172 -11.46 20.39 -50.33
C GLU A 172 -10.99 19.93 -48.93
N VAL A 173 -11.70 20.35 -47.88
CA VAL A 173 -11.47 19.93 -46.50
C VAL A 173 -11.94 18.49 -46.22
N ASP A 174 -13.06 18.04 -46.79
CA ASP A 174 -13.59 16.69 -46.56
C ASP A 174 -12.61 15.53 -46.90
N PRO A 175 -11.83 15.53 -48.00
CA PRO A 175 -10.80 14.50 -48.22
C PRO A 175 -9.61 14.62 -47.27
N LEU A 176 -9.28 15.82 -46.77
CA LEU A 176 -8.28 16.01 -45.71
C LEU A 176 -8.78 15.46 -44.36
N LEU A 177 -10.05 15.73 -44.01
CA LEU A 177 -10.72 15.14 -42.86
C LEU A 177 -10.75 13.61 -42.95
N ALA A 178 -11.01 13.04 -44.13
CA ALA A 178 -10.97 11.60 -44.34
C ALA A 178 -9.57 11.02 -44.08
N LYS A 179 -8.50 11.65 -44.62
CA LYS A 179 -7.10 11.28 -44.36
C LYS A 179 -6.78 11.33 -42.85
N LEU A 180 -7.11 12.43 -42.18
CA LEU A 180 -6.84 12.62 -40.75
C LEU A 180 -7.62 11.65 -39.85
N ARG A 181 -8.90 11.37 -40.16
CA ARG A 181 -9.68 10.32 -39.47
C ARG A 181 -9.00 8.95 -39.61
N ALA A 182 -8.59 8.57 -40.83
CA ALA A 182 -7.92 7.31 -41.06
C ALA A 182 -6.60 7.22 -40.26
N GLN A 183 -5.80 8.29 -40.27
CA GLN A 183 -4.53 8.36 -39.54
C GLN A 183 -4.73 8.19 -38.03
N VAL A 184 -5.63 8.96 -37.41
CA VAL A 184 -5.84 8.96 -35.95
C VAL A 184 -6.48 7.66 -35.46
N TYR A 185 -7.50 7.13 -36.14
CA TYR A 185 -8.14 5.88 -35.70
C TYR A 185 -7.27 4.65 -35.95
N PHE A 186 -6.42 4.65 -36.99
CA PHE A 186 -5.53 3.52 -37.28
C PHE A 186 -4.32 3.47 -36.35
N THR A 187 -3.77 4.61 -35.90
CA THR A 187 -2.72 4.61 -34.85
C THR A 187 -3.29 4.16 -33.51
N GLN A 188 -4.46 4.67 -33.09
CA GLN A 188 -5.09 4.26 -31.83
C GLN A 188 -5.38 2.75 -31.78
N GLN A 189 -5.78 2.13 -32.90
CA GLN A 189 -5.96 0.68 -32.97
C GLN A 189 -4.63 -0.11 -32.85
N GLN A 190 -3.52 0.41 -33.39
CA GLN A 190 -2.20 -0.22 -33.22
C GLN A 190 -1.64 -0.05 -31.80
N GLU A 191 -1.89 1.09 -31.17
CA GLU A 191 -1.48 1.38 -29.79
C GLU A 191 -2.25 0.49 -28.81
N GLN A 192 -3.57 0.40 -28.93
CA GLN A 192 -4.40 -0.50 -28.09
C GLN A 192 -3.99 -1.98 -28.25
N GLN A 193 -3.61 -2.42 -29.45
CA GLN A 193 -3.09 -3.78 -29.67
C GLN A 193 -1.71 -4.00 -29.02
N GLN A 194 -0.88 -2.96 -28.88
CA GLN A 194 0.40 -3.03 -28.17
C GLN A 194 0.22 -2.97 -26.65
N GLU A 195 -0.68 -2.14 -26.14
CA GLU A 195 -1.03 -2.07 -24.71
C GLU A 195 -1.65 -3.38 -24.21
N ALA A 196 -2.58 -3.98 -24.98
CA ALA A 196 -3.13 -5.31 -24.69
C ALA A 196 -2.07 -6.42 -24.64
N SER A 197 -0.92 -6.23 -25.30
CA SER A 197 0.21 -7.17 -25.28
C SER A 197 1.26 -6.92 -24.19
N SER A 198 1.23 -5.76 -23.52
CA SER A 198 2.24 -5.33 -22.54
C SER A 198 1.74 -5.25 -21.09
N SER A 199 0.43 -5.39 -20.85
CA SER A 199 -0.19 -5.38 -19.52
C SER A 199 0.17 -6.55 -18.57
N SER A 200 1.16 -7.40 -18.93
CA SER A 200 1.54 -8.61 -18.19
C SER A 200 3.01 -8.69 -17.74
N SER A 201 3.74 -7.56 -17.63
CA SER A 201 4.97 -7.52 -16.83
C SER A 201 5.29 -6.14 -16.20
N SER A 202 4.98 -6.00 -14.90
CA SER A 202 5.45 -4.85 -14.10
C SER A 202 6.92 -5.06 -13.70
N GLY A 203 7.88 -4.40 -14.38
CA GLY A 203 9.29 -4.70 -14.14
C GLY A 203 10.35 -3.74 -14.68
N ARG A 204 10.57 -2.63 -13.94
CA ARG A 204 11.83 -1.83 -13.90
C ARG A 204 12.10 -0.91 -15.11
N ALA A 205 12.73 0.24 -14.85
CA ALA A 205 13.00 1.30 -15.82
C ALA A 205 14.48 1.36 -16.27
N GLY A 206 14.74 1.89 -17.47
CA GLY A 206 16.09 2.30 -17.89
C GLY A 206 16.34 2.41 -19.41
N SER A 207 16.54 3.64 -19.90
CA SER A 207 17.27 4.05 -21.12
C SER A 207 16.82 3.59 -22.53
N SER A 208 16.45 4.60 -23.35
CA SER A 208 16.61 4.78 -24.81
C SER A 208 16.02 3.79 -25.85
N PRO A 209 15.57 4.31 -27.02
CA PRO A 209 14.82 3.53 -28.01
C PRO A 209 15.71 2.67 -28.93
N ALA A 210 16.09 1.48 -28.45
CA ALA A 210 16.70 0.45 -29.30
C ALA A 210 15.67 -0.11 -30.30
N ARG A 211 15.67 0.45 -31.53
CA ARG A 211 14.81 0.10 -32.69
C ARG A 211 14.51 -1.41 -32.77
N CYS A 212 13.32 -1.83 -32.34
CA CYS A 212 12.96 -3.24 -32.19
C CYS A 212 12.98 -3.97 -33.54
N ARG A 213 14.08 -4.70 -33.81
CA ARG A 213 14.11 -5.71 -34.87
C ARG A 213 13.14 -6.82 -34.47
N LYS A 214 12.11 -7.06 -35.30
CA LYS A 214 11.18 -8.18 -35.11
C LYS A 214 12.00 -9.47 -34.98
N PRO A 215 11.83 -10.29 -33.93
CA PRO A 215 12.51 -11.57 -33.83
C PRO A 215 12.10 -12.47 -35.01
N ALA A 216 13.04 -13.25 -35.54
CA ALA A 216 12.73 -14.23 -36.57
C ALA A 216 11.78 -15.30 -35.99
N PRO A 217 10.79 -15.80 -36.76
CA PRO A 217 9.84 -16.78 -36.25
C PRO A 217 10.56 -18.07 -35.84
N THR A 218 10.28 -18.54 -34.62
CA THR A 218 10.87 -19.75 -34.06
C THR A 218 10.45 -20.98 -34.85
N VAL A 219 11.39 -21.60 -35.55
CA VAL A 219 11.17 -22.91 -36.19
C VAL A 219 11.19 -23.98 -35.10
N PRO A 220 10.13 -24.80 -34.93
CA PRO A 220 10.13 -25.87 -33.94
C PRO A 220 11.15 -26.95 -34.32
N GLN A 221 12.03 -27.29 -33.37
CA GLN A 221 13.04 -28.32 -33.56
C GLN A 221 12.47 -29.68 -33.13
N GLU A 222 12.60 -30.69 -34.00
CA GLU A 222 12.05 -32.03 -33.79
C GLU A 222 12.65 -32.71 -32.55
N PHE A 223 11.79 -33.26 -31.69
CA PHE A 223 12.20 -33.92 -30.45
C PHE A 223 12.71 -35.35 -30.73
N LYS A 224 13.78 -35.75 -30.04
CA LYS A 224 14.29 -37.12 -30.11
C LYS A 224 13.41 -38.03 -29.24
N LEU A 225 12.75 -39.00 -29.87
CA LEU A 225 11.98 -40.04 -29.19
C LEU A 225 12.90 -40.97 -28.37
N SER A 226 13.11 -40.63 -27.10
CA SER A 226 13.53 -41.60 -26.09
C SER A 226 12.35 -42.53 -25.78
N GLN A 227 12.63 -43.82 -25.53
CA GLN A 227 11.60 -44.75 -25.07
C GLN A 227 11.06 -44.31 -23.70
N PRO A 228 9.76 -44.46 -23.43
CA PRO A 228 9.17 -44.05 -22.16
C PRO A 228 9.67 -44.97 -21.04
N CYS A 229 10.60 -44.48 -20.22
CA CYS A 229 10.90 -45.09 -18.93
C CYS A 229 9.56 -45.13 -18.13
N PRO A 230 9.12 -46.30 -17.64
CA PRO A 230 7.80 -46.42 -17.02
C PRO A 230 7.71 -45.49 -15.82
N LYS A 231 6.70 -44.61 -15.81
CA LYS A 231 6.46 -43.74 -14.66
C LYS A 231 6.28 -44.61 -13.42
N PRO A 232 7.07 -44.45 -12.34
CA PRO A 232 6.70 -45.03 -11.06
C PRO A 232 5.31 -44.50 -10.69
N LEU A 233 4.47 -45.34 -10.10
CA LEU A 233 3.17 -44.92 -9.61
C LEU A 233 3.37 -43.71 -8.68
N PRO A 234 2.53 -42.67 -8.76
CA PRO A 234 2.64 -41.53 -7.87
C PRO A 234 2.52 -42.05 -6.44
N GLN A 235 3.61 -41.95 -5.67
CA GLN A 235 3.55 -42.19 -4.24
C GLN A 235 2.52 -41.20 -3.67
N PRO A 236 1.54 -41.64 -2.88
CA PRO A 236 0.62 -40.70 -2.25
C PRO A 236 1.44 -39.70 -1.46
N GLU A 237 1.16 -38.41 -1.63
CA GLU A 237 1.87 -37.37 -0.89
C GLU A 237 1.85 -37.72 0.61
N PRO A 238 3.00 -37.78 1.29
CA PRO A 238 3.04 -38.16 2.70
C PRO A 238 2.24 -37.12 3.47
N VAL A 239 1.08 -37.55 3.99
CA VAL A 239 0.09 -36.67 4.63
C VAL A 239 0.83 -35.73 5.59
N PRO A 240 0.75 -34.40 5.38
CA PRO A 240 1.62 -33.46 6.09
C PRO A 240 1.48 -33.70 7.59
N PRO A 241 2.61 -33.94 8.31
CA PRO A 241 2.57 -34.49 9.64
C PRO A 241 1.72 -33.59 10.54
N ALA A 242 0.64 -34.16 11.07
CA ALA A 242 -0.45 -33.41 11.69
C ALA A 242 0.12 -32.35 12.64
N VAL A 243 -0.05 -31.08 12.26
CA VAL A 243 0.58 -29.94 12.95
C VAL A 243 -0.05 -29.84 14.33
N LYS A 244 0.58 -30.50 15.30
CA LYS A 244 0.19 -30.42 16.71
C LYS A 244 0.15 -28.93 17.05
N PRO A 245 -1.01 -28.38 17.45
CA PRO A 245 -1.09 -26.96 17.75
C PRO A 245 -0.07 -26.68 18.84
N LYS A 246 0.92 -25.84 18.53
CA LYS A 246 1.84 -25.33 19.55
C LYS A 246 0.95 -24.70 20.63
N PRO A 247 1.10 -25.05 21.92
CA PRO A 247 0.26 -24.48 22.95
C PRO A 247 0.32 -22.95 22.84
N PRO A 248 -0.82 -22.24 22.94
CA PRO A 248 -0.86 -20.80 22.70
C PRO A 248 0.23 -20.13 23.56
N PRO A 249 1.12 -19.32 22.95
CA PRO A 249 2.29 -18.82 23.64
C PRO A 249 1.84 -18.05 24.88
N LYS A 250 2.30 -18.49 26.07
CA LYS A 250 1.96 -17.85 27.34
C LYS A 250 2.23 -16.36 27.21
N PHE A 251 1.20 -15.54 27.43
CA PHE A 251 1.29 -14.09 27.26
C PHE A 251 2.40 -13.54 28.16
N GLN A 252 3.51 -13.11 27.55
CA GLN A 252 4.61 -12.43 28.24
C GLN A 252 4.36 -10.93 28.11
N PRO A 253 4.16 -10.18 29.22
CA PRO A 253 4.00 -8.74 29.17
C PRO A 253 5.33 -8.07 28.84
N GLY A 254 5.57 -7.82 27.55
CA GLY A 254 6.74 -7.13 27.02
C GLY A 254 6.89 -7.32 25.50
N PRO A 255 7.69 -6.48 24.81
CA PRO A 255 7.98 -6.65 23.40
C PRO A 255 8.73 -7.97 23.16
N THR A 256 8.37 -8.69 22.09
CA THR A 256 9.00 -9.99 21.79
C THR A 256 10.45 -9.82 21.35
N LYS A 257 11.26 -10.88 21.47
CA LYS A 257 12.65 -10.86 20.97
C LYS A 257 12.73 -10.54 19.47
N GLU A 258 11.72 -10.92 18.69
CA GLU A 258 11.61 -10.59 17.27
C GLU A 258 11.25 -9.12 17.05
N GLN A 259 10.35 -8.53 17.84
CA GLN A 259 10.06 -7.10 17.81
C GLN A 259 11.30 -6.26 18.18
N LEU A 260 12.02 -6.64 19.25
CA LEU A 260 13.27 -6.00 19.64
C LEU A 260 14.36 -6.17 18.56
N ALA A 261 14.43 -7.32 17.88
CA ALA A 261 15.34 -7.52 16.75
C ALA A 261 14.96 -6.67 15.52
N ILE A 262 13.66 -6.49 15.24
CA ILE A 262 13.14 -5.61 14.18
C ILE A 262 13.40 -4.13 14.52
N GLU A 263 13.27 -3.73 15.78
CA GLU A 263 13.58 -2.37 16.24
C GLU A 263 15.09 -2.10 16.22
N ALA A 264 15.91 -3.06 16.62
CA ALA A 264 17.37 -3.00 16.47
C ALA A 264 17.78 -2.94 14.99
N ALA A 265 17.16 -3.73 14.10
CA ALA A 265 17.40 -3.66 12.66
C ALA A 265 16.95 -2.30 12.06
N ARG A 266 15.82 -1.74 12.52
CA ARG A 266 15.36 -0.39 12.15
C ARG A 266 16.25 0.71 12.73
N ALA A 267 16.87 0.52 13.89
CA ALA A 267 17.86 1.42 14.46
C ALA A 267 19.17 1.37 13.65
N ALA A 268 19.69 0.16 13.38
CA ALA A 268 20.87 -0.06 12.55
C ALA A 268 20.68 0.47 11.12
N HIS A 269 19.50 0.29 10.50
CA HIS A 269 19.21 0.84 9.19
C HIS A 269 19.09 2.38 9.20
N ARG A 270 18.56 2.98 10.28
CA ARG A 270 18.58 4.44 10.46
C ARG A 270 20.01 4.97 10.65
N GLN A 271 20.84 4.29 11.44
CA GLN A 271 22.25 4.61 11.62
C GLN A 271 23.05 4.45 10.32
N ALA A 272 22.81 3.39 9.54
CA ALA A 272 23.45 3.18 8.24
C ALA A 272 22.99 4.20 7.18
N ALA A 273 21.72 4.63 7.21
CA ALA A 273 21.24 5.73 6.36
C ALA A 273 21.88 7.07 6.76
N ALA A 274 21.94 7.37 8.06
CA ALA A 274 22.62 8.57 8.58
C ALA A 274 24.12 8.55 8.26
N ALA A 275 24.80 7.40 8.37
CA ALA A 275 26.19 7.23 7.97
C ALA A 275 26.39 7.49 6.47
N ARG A 276 25.54 6.94 5.60
CA ARG A 276 25.55 7.23 4.15
C ARG A 276 25.25 8.69 3.81
N GLN A 277 24.54 9.42 4.67
CA GLN A 277 24.29 10.86 4.51
C GLN A 277 25.44 11.70 5.12
N ALA A 278 26.16 11.18 6.11
CA ALA A 278 27.38 11.78 6.65
C ALA A 278 28.60 11.57 5.73
N ASP A 279 28.65 10.47 4.99
CA ASP A 279 29.67 10.13 3.99
C ASP A 279 29.80 11.25 2.94
N PRO A 280 30.96 11.96 2.84
CA PRO A 280 31.14 13.04 1.87
C PRO A 280 31.03 12.61 0.40
N ARG A 281 31.04 11.30 0.12
CA ARG A 281 30.90 10.71 -1.22
C ARG A 281 29.46 10.69 -1.75
N PHE A 282 28.47 10.80 -0.86
CA PHE A 282 27.04 10.69 -1.22
C PHE A 282 26.23 11.94 -0.85
N GLN A 283 26.86 12.96 -0.28
CA GLN A 283 26.25 14.28 -0.11
C GLN A 283 26.12 14.97 -1.48
N PRO A 284 24.96 15.59 -1.80
CA PRO A 284 24.87 16.47 -2.97
C PRO A 284 25.85 17.64 -2.82
N PHE A 285 26.33 18.18 -3.94
CA PHE A 285 27.42 19.15 -3.91
C PHE A 285 27.09 20.38 -3.05
N LYS A 286 27.98 20.70 -2.10
CA LYS A 286 27.81 21.84 -1.20
C LYS A 286 28.43 23.09 -1.82
N LEU A 287 27.58 24.07 -2.13
CA LEU A 287 28.02 25.41 -2.50
C LEU A 287 28.62 26.11 -1.28
N ARG A 288 29.93 26.38 -1.29
CA ARG A 288 30.65 27.17 -0.25
C ARG A 288 30.03 28.54 0.05
N VAL A 289 29.17 29.06 -0.83
CA VAL A 289 28.36 30.27 -0.60
C VAL A 289 27.43 30.10 0.62
N LEU A 290 26.89 28.90 0.84
CA LEU A 290 26.01 28.55 1.96
C LEU A 290 26.76 28.25 3.26
N GLU A 291 28.09 28.08 3.21
CA GLU A 291 28.94 27.80 4.38
C GLU A 291 29.55 29.09 4.98
N ARG A 292 29.30 30.25 4.37
CA ARG A 292 29.50 31.53 5.06
C ARG A 292 28.48 31.64 6.20
N PRO A 293 28.88 32.01 7.43
CA PRO A 293 27.95 32.26 8.52
C PRO A 293 27.21 33.59 8.29
N MET A 294 26.32 33.59 7.30
CA MET A 294 25.40 34.70 7.08
C MET A 294 24.59 34.88 8.36
N HIS A 295 24.70 36.05 8.98
CA HIS A 295 23.80 36.45 10.06
C HIS A 295 22.38 36.72 9.52
N SER A 296 21.96 36.10 8.40
CA SER A 296 20.64 36.33 7.80
C SER A 296 19.53 36.03 8.78
N ASP A 297 19.71 35.02 9.64
CA ASP A 297 18.65 34.55 10.53
C ASP A 297 18.66 35.30 11.87
N ALA A 298 19.82 35.81 12.28
CA ALA A 298 19.93 36.80 13.35
C ALA A 298 19.35 38.16 12.91
N VAL A 299 19.78 38.69 11.76
CA VAL A 299 19.28 39.93 11.16
C VAL A 299 17.81 39.83 10.77
N ARG A 300 17.28 38.64 10.42
CA ARG A 300 15.83 38.41 10.29
C ARG A 300 15.13 38.49 11.64
N ALA A 301 15.64 37.82 12.68
CA ALA A 301 15.04 37.91 14.01
C ALA A 301 15.12 39.33 14.60
N GLU A 302 16.17 40.07 14.31
CA GLU A 302 16.34 41.49 14.65
C GLU A 302 15.35 42.34 13.84
N LEU A 303 15.26 42.20 12.51
CA LEU A 303 14.28 42.92 11.69
C LEU A 303 12.82 42.55 12.01
N GLU A 304 12.53 41.31 12.40
CA GLU A 304 11.20 40.86 12.83
C GLU A 304 10.87 41.38 14.23
N ALA A 305 11.86 41.51 15.13
CA ALA A 305 11.70 42.17 16.43
C ALA A 305 11.57 43.69 16.29
N GLU A 306 12.29 44.32 15.36
CA GLU A 306 12.16 45.74 15.00
C GLU A 306 10.79 46.00 14.37
N LEU A 307 10.35 45.21 13.38
CA LEU A 307 9.00 45.30 12.83
C LEU A 307 7.92 45.03 13.87
N ALA A 308 8.11 44.06 14.77
CA ALA A 308 7.17 43.81 15.87
C ALA A 308 7.13 45.01 16.85
N ALA A 309 8.27 45.66 17.11
CA ALA A 309 8.35 46.86 17.91
C ALA A 309 7.69 48.07 17.21
N GLU A 310 7.90 48.26 15.90
CA GLU A 310 7.24 49.31 15.10
C GLU A 310 5.72 49.11 15.01
N LEU A 311 5.26 47.86 14.86
CA LEU A 311 3.85 47.50 14.80
C LEU A 311 3.16 47.57 16.18
N ALA A 312 3.87 47.22 17.26
CA ALA A 312 3.40 47.39 18.64
C ALA A 312 3.38 48.87 19.05
N ALA A 313 4.40 49.64 18.65
CA ALA A 313 4.46 51.09 18.76
C ALA A 313 3.56 51.76 17.71
N ARG A 314 2.26 51.42 17.73
CA ARG A 314 1.20 52.10 16.97
C ARG A 314 1.49 53.61 17.02
N PRO A 315 1.81 54.25 15.88
CA PRO A 315 2.14 55.66 15.91
C PRO A 315 0.89 56.42 16.37
N GLN A 316 0.96 57.01 17.57
CA GLN A 316 0.06 58.12 17.88
C GLN A 316 0.28 59.13 16.76
N ALA A 317 -0.74 59.29 15.91
CA ALA A 317 -0.63 60.10 14.71
C ALA A 317 -0.24 61.51 15.16
N ARG A 318 1.03 61.88 14.95
CA ARG A 318 1.55 63.20 15.33
C ARG A 318 0.57 64.22 14.76
N PRO A 319 -0.06 65.07 15.60
CA PRO A 319 -1.15 65.93 15.15
C PRO A 319 -0.65 66.70 13.94
N ALA A 320 -1.36 66.53 12.81
CA ALA A 320 -0.81 66.86 11.50
C ALA A 320 -0.22 68.29 11.54
N PRO A 321 1.05 68.48 11.14
CA PRO A 321 1.72 69.75 11.32
C PRO A 321 0.84 70.85 10.69
N PRO A 322 0.60 71.97 11.41
CA PRO A 322 -0.37 72.96 10.97
C PRO A 322 -0.02 73.37 9.54
N PRO A 323 -1.00 73.32 8.60
CA PRO A 323 -0.71 73.41 7.18
C PRO A 323 0.07 74.71 6.93
N PRO A 324 1.22 74.65 6.24
CA PRO A 324 2.12 75.79 6.16
C PRO A 324 1.37 76.98 5.57
N THR A 325 1.45 78.13 6.25
CA THR A 325 0.80 79.39 5.86
C THR A 325 1.51 80.03 4.66
N ALA A 326 1.75 79.24 3.62
CA ALA A 326 2.30 79.69 2.36
C ALA A 326 1.20 80.44 1.59
N GLU A 327 1.47 81.70 1.26
CA GLU A 327 0.62 82.48 0.36
C GLU A 327 0.76 81.93 -1.07
N VAL A 328 0.00 80.88 -1.39
CA VAL A 328 -0.03 80.27 -2.73
C VAL A 328 -0.62 81.27 -3.72
N ARG A 329 0.25 82.05 -4.35
CA ARG A 329 -0.09 83.02 -5.40
C ARG A 329 -0.73 82.28 -6.57
N LEU A 330 -2.06 82.35 -6.64
CA LEU A 330 -2.85 81.58 -7.62
C LEU A 330 -2.50 82.02 -9.04
N ASN A 331 -2.00 81.09 -9.85
CA ASN A 331 -1.81 81.31 -11.28
C ASN A 331 -3.14 81.73 -11.93
N ALA A 332 -3.13 82.74 -12.80
CA ALA A 332 -4.34 83.31 -13.39
C ALA A 332 -5.24 82.27 -14.10
N ALA A 333 -4.65 81.23 -14.69
CA ALA A 333 -5.38 80.12 -15.29
C ALA A 333 -6.14 79.26 -14.26
N ALA A 334 -5.64 79.11 -13.02
CA ALA A 334 -6.34 78.40 -11.95
C ALA A 334 -7.56 79.20 -11.48
N VAL A 335 -7.39 80.51 -11.24
CA VAL A 335 -8.49 81.44 -10.90
C VAL A 335 -9.61 81.37 -11.94
N LEU A 336 -9.27 81.40 -13.24
CA LEU A 336 -10.27 81.36 -14.31
C LEU A 336 -10.95 79.99 -14.47
N ARG A 337 -10.24 78.87 -14.23
CA ARG A 337 -10.83 77.52 -14.24
C ARG A 337 -11.80 77.31 -13.08
N GLU A 338 -11.45 77.80 -11.89
CA GLU A 338 -12.29 77.67 -10.69
C GLU A 338 -13.52 78.60 -10.78
N ASP A 339 -13.36 79.83 -11.26
CA ASP A 339 -14.45 80.76 -11.59
C ASP A 339 -15.44 80.14 -12.58
N ALA A 340 -14.94 79.53 -13.66
CA ALA A 340 -15.78 78.83 -14.64
C ALA A 340 -16.49 77.59 -14.05
N LEU A 341 -15.84 76.85 -13.14
CA LEU A 341 -16.44 75.70 -12.45
C LEU A 341 -17.59 76.13 -11.54
N TYR A 342 -17.40 77.15 -10.71
CA TYR A 342 -18.47 77.66 -9.86
C TYR A 342 -19.59 78.31 -10.66
N LYS A 343 -19.29 79.03 -11.75
CA LYS A 343 -20.33 79.53 -12.67
C LYS A 343 -21.10 78.41 -13.36
N ARG A 344 -20.46 77.29 -13.70
CA ARG A 344 -21.18 76.09 -14.20
C ARG A 344 -22.07 75.45 -13.14
N LYS A 345 -21.66 75.44 -11.86
CA LYS A 345 -22.53 75.00 -10.74
C LYS A 345 -23.72 75.94 -10.55
N GLN A 346 -23.47 77.23 -10.42
CA GLN A 346 -24.51 78.27 -10.30
C GLN A 346 -25.48 78.25 -11.49
N ALA A 347 -24.99 78.02 -12.71
CA ALA A 347 -25.85 77.87 -13.89
C ALA A 347 -26.68 76.58 -13.87
N ALA A 348 -26.16 75.47 -13.32
CA ALA A 348 -26.92 74.23 -13.15
C ALA A 348 -27.96 74.34 -12.03
N GLU A 349 -27.60 74.98 -10.92
CA GLU A 349 -28.51 75.30 -9.80
C GLU A 349 -29.60 76.27 -10.26
N ALA A 350 -29.25 77.34 -10.98
CA ALA A 350 -30.20 78.27 -11.58
C ALA A 350 -31.09 77.60 -12.64
N ALA A 351 -30.55 76.68 -13.46
CA ALA A 351 -31.37 75.92 -14.42
C ALA A 351 -32.31 74.92 -13.72
N ALA A 352 -31.93 74.37 -12.57
CA ALA A 352 -32.82 73.55 -11.74
C ALA A 352 -33.94 74.40 -11.10
N LEU A 353 -33.60 75.60 -10.59
CA LEU A 353 -34.59 76.57 -10.10
C LEU A 353 -35.53 77.06 -11.21
N GLN A 354 -35.01 77.37 -12.40
CA GLN A 354 -35.83 77.78 -13.56
C GLN A 354 -36.78 76.65 -14.04
N LYS A 355 -36.35 75.38 -13.96
CA LYS A 355 -37.25 74.25 -14.20
C LYS A 355 -38.33 74.14 -13.12
N TYR A 356 -37.95 74.28 -11.85
CA TYR A 356 -38.90 74.31 -10.75
C TYR A 356 -39.92 75.47 -10.89
N GLU A 357 -39.47 76.65 -11.31
CA GLU A 357 -40.30 77.83 -11.59
C GLU A 357 -41.22 77.65 -12.81
N ALA A 358 -40.74 76.99 -13.87
CA ALA A 358 -41.51 76.76 -15.09
C ALA A 358 -42.50 75.57 -15.00
N GLU A 359 -42.14 74.52 -14.26
CA GLU A 359 -42.94 73.29 -14.08
C GLU A 359 -43.78 73.31 -12.79
N LEU A 360 -43.54 74.27 -11.89
CA LEU A 360 -44.10 74.38 -10.53
C LEU A 360 -44.00 73.07 -9.71
N ARG A 361 -42.95 72.27 -9.97
CA ARG A 361 -42.85 70.89 -9.48
C ARG A 361 -41.44 70.55 -8.98
N ASP A 362 -41.36 70.08 -7.74
CA ASP A 362 -40.11 69.64 -7.13
C ASP A 362 -39.67 68.28 -7.67
N THR A 363 -38.55 68.22 -8.40
CA THR A 363 -37.94 66.95 -8.82
C THR A 363 -37.26 66.23 -7.65
N ALA A 364 -36.86 66.93 -6.59
CA ALA A 364 -36.13 66.31 -5.48
C ALA A 364 -36.96 65.25 -4.74
N ALA A 365 -38.30 65.33 -4.78
CA ALA A 365 -39.18 64.26 -4.32
C ALA A 365 -39.03 62.98 -5.17
N PHE A 366 -38.95 63.12 -6.50
CA PHE A 366 -38.71 62.01 -7.43
C PHE A 366 -37.28 61.48 -7.34
N ASP A 367 -36.28 62.37 -7.23
CA ASP A 367 -34.87 61.98 -7.12
C ASP A 367 -34.60 61.23 -5.80
N ARG A 368 -35.22 61.66 -4.69
CA ARG A 368 -35.17 60.93 -3.40
C ARG A 368 -35.88 59.57 -3.48
N TRP A 369 -37.05 59.50 -4.14
CA TRP A 369 -37.73 58.24 -4.38
C TRP A 369 -36.88 57.28 -5.22
N GLN A 370 -36.24 57.77 -6.29
CA GLN A 370 -35.36 56.97 -7.14
C GLN A 370 -34.07 56.54 -6.43
N ALA A 371 -33.55 57.35 -5.48
CA ALA A 371 -32.45 56.95 -4.61
C ALA A 371 -32.87 55.83 -3.64
N ALA A 372 -33.97 56.03 -2.90
CA ALA A 372 -34.51 55.05 -1.97
C ALA A 372 -34.88 53.71 -2.64
N LEU A 373 -35.35 53.74 -3.89
CA LEU A 373 -35.67 52.54 -4.64
C LEU A 373 -34.41 51.76 -5.06
N ARG A 374 -33.33 52.45 -5.46
CA ARG A 374 -32.01 51.81 -5.67
C ARG A 374 -31.43 51.23 -4.39
N GLU A 375 -31.62 51.90 -3.25
CA GLU A 375 -31.19 51.40 -1.94
C GLU A 375 -32.00 50.16 -1.52
N ALA A 376 -33.31 50.13 -1.79
CA ALA A 376 -34.16 48.96 -1.57
C ALA A 376 -33.80 47.78 -2.49
N ASP A 377 -33.52 48.03 -3.78
CA ASP A 377 -33.04 47.01 -4.71
C ASP A 377 -31.70 46.41 -4.26
N ALA A 378 -30.77 47.24 -3.78
CA ALA A 378 -29.49 46.81 -3.23
C ALA A 378 -29.66 46.00 -1.94
N ALA A 379 -30.58 46.38 -1.06
CA ALA A 379 -30.92 45.62 0.14
C ALA A 379 -31.49 44.23 -0.21
N GLN A 380 -32.46 44.15 -1.14
CA GLN A 380 -33.00 42.87 -1.61
C GLN A 380 -31.93 41.98 -2.27
N GLN A 381 -30.95 42.56 -2.97
CA GLN A 381 -29.83 41.79 -3.52
C GLN A 381 -28.93 41.22 -2.42
N ALA A 382 -28.68 41.99 -1.34
CA ALA A 382 -27.94 41.50 -0.18
C ALA A 382 -28.70 40.37 0.54
N GLU A 383 -30.00 40.54 0.79
CA GLU A 383 -30.86 39.51 1.41
C GLU A 383 -30.88 38.21 0.60
N ARG A 384 -31.01 38.27 -0.73
CA ARG A 384 -30.95 37.10 -1.61
C ARG A 384 -29.58 36.40 -1.56
N VAL A 385 -28.49 37.17 -1.44
CA VAL A 385 -27.14 36.59 -1.28
C VAL A 385 -26.98 35.92 0.09
N GLU A 386 -27.59 36.44 1.16
CA GLU A 386 -27.59 35.80 2.47
C GLU A 386 -28.49 34.55 2.53
N GLN A 387 -29.64 34.57 1.86
CA GLN A 387 -30.49 33.39 1.65
C GLN A 387 -29.74 32.28 0.91
N LEU A 388 -29.14 32.59 -0.26
CA LEU A 388 -28.35 31.61 -1.02
C LEU A 388 -27.15 31.06 -0.22
N ARG A 389 -26.52 31.88 0.65
CA ARG A 389 -25.46 31.42 1.57
C ARG A 389 -25.98 30.45 2.63
N SER A 390 -27.15 30.72 3.22
CA SER A 390 -27.76 29.83 4.22
C SER A 390 -28.25 28.53 3.59
N GLU A 391 -28.85 28.59 2.39
CA GLU A 391 -29.24 27.42 1.59
C GLU A 391 -28.03 26.55 1.20
N MET A 392 -26.93 27.15 0.71
CA MET A 392 -25.68 26.42 0.44
C MET A 392 -25.10 25.77 1.69
N SER A 393 -25.19 26.44 2.85
CA SER A 393 -24.74 25.89 4.14
C SER A 393 -25.60 24.69 4.58
N ALA A 394 -26.93 24.81 4.47
CA ALA A 394 -27.86 23.73 4.78
C ALA A 394 -27.69 22.53 3.83
N ALA A 395 -27.55 22.77 2.52
CA ALA A 395 -27.29 21.74 1.52
C ALA A 395 -25.95 21.02 1.75
N ALA A 396 -24.89 21.76 2.13
CA ALA A 396 -23.61 21.16 2.53
C ALA A 396 -23.73 20.30 3.80
N GLY A 397 -24.52 20.74 4.78
CA GLY A 397 -24.85 19.96 5.98
C GLY A 397 -25.58 18.66 5.66
N ALA A 398 -26.65 18.73 4.87
CA ALA A 398 -27.40 17.55 4.42
C ALA A 398 -26.53 16.57 3.60
N ALA A 399 -25.67 17.10 2.72
CA ALA A 399 -24.72 16.29 1.95
C ALA A 399 -23.63 15.63 2.83
N ALA A 400 -23.30 16.21 3.99
CA ALA A 400 -22.42 15.58 4.97
C ALA A 400 -23.14 14.48 5.78
N GLN A 401 -24.40 14.71 6.17
CA GLN A 401 -25.24 13.72 6.86
C GLN A 401 -25.47 12.47 5.99
N ALA A 402 -25.91 12.65 4.73
CA ALA A 402 -26.13 11.53 3.80
C ALA A 402 -24.84 10.73 3.52
N LYS A 403 -23.67 11.37 3.54
CA LYS A 403 -22.36 10.67 3.47
C LYS A 403 -22.08 9.85 4.73
N ALA A 404 -22.39 10.37 5.92
CA ALA A 404 -22.22 9.66 7.18
C ALA A 404 -23.14 8.43 7.26
N GLU A 405 -24.41 8.56 6.86
CA GLU A 405 -25.37 7.46 6.77
C GLU A 405 -24.91 6.36 5.80
N LEU A 406 -24.43 6.75 4.61
CA LEU A 406 -23.90 5.81 3.61
C LEU A 406 -22.64 5.08 4.10
N LEU A 407 -21.79 5.73 4.89
CA LEU A 407 -20.64 5.10 5.55
C LEU A 407 -21.09 4.16 6.68
N ALA A 408 -22.08 4.54 7.49
CA ALA A 408 -22.64 3.69 8.54
C ALA A 408 -23.31 2.43 7.94
N ALA A 409 -24.05 2.56 6.84
CA ALA A 409 -24.63 1.43 6.11
C ALA A 409 -23.55 0.46 5.60
N LYS A 410 -22.44 0.98 5.04
CA LYS A 410 -21.28 0.17 4.63
C LYS A 410 -20.56 -0.50 5.81
N ALA A 411 -20.50 0.16 6.97
CA ALA A 411 -19.98 -0.46 8.18
C ALA A 411 -20.88 -1.61 8.68
N ALA A 412 -22.21 -1.43 8.60
CA ALA A 412 -23.18 -2.46 8.94
C ALA A 412 -23.08 -3.68 8.01
N THR A 413 -23.06 -3.49 6.68
CA THR A 413 -22.94 -4.61 5.73
C THR A 413 -21.61 -5.35 5.86
N THR A 414 -20.49 -4.63 5.98
CA THR A 414 -19.18 -5.29 6.16
C THR A 414 -19.04 -6.00 7.50
N ASN A 415 -19.76 -5.58 8.54
CA ASN A 415 -19.83 -6.32 9.80
C ASN A 415 -20.75 -7.55 9.71
N ALA A 416 -21.88 -7.46 9.00
CA ALA A 416 -22.73 -8.63 8.70
C ALA A 416 -21.97 -9.68 7.87
N GLU A 417 -21.18 -9.26 6.88
CA GLU A 417 -20.29 -10.16 6.13
C GLU A 417 -19.24 -10.85 7.02
N LYS A 418 -18.62 -10.12 7.97
CA LYS A 418 -17.67 -10.73 8.92
C LYS A 418 -18.35 -11.79 9.78
N ALA A 419 -19.55 -11.50 10.31
CA ALA A 419 -20.33 -12.45 11.09
C ALA A 419 -20.69 -13.71 10.27
N ALA A 420 -21.13 -13.53 9.02
CA ALA A 420 -21.43 -14.64 8.11
C ALA A 420 -20.19 -15.47 7.74
N ARG A 421 -19.01 -14.86 7.65
CA ARG A 421 -17.73 -15.58 7.45
C ARG A 421 -17.34 -16.38 8.70
N ALA A 422 -17.48 -15.81 9.90
CA ALA A 422 -17.22 -16.49 11.16
C ALA A 422 -18.14 -17.71 11.39
N ALA A 423 -19.44 -17.57 11.11
CA ALA A 423 -20.39 -18.68 11.18
C ALA A 423 -19.97 -19.85 10.25
N ARG A 424 -19.58 -19.54 9.01
CA ARG A 424 -19.04 -20.53 8.05
C ARG A 424 -17.68 -21.12 8.46
N GLU A 425 -16.95 -20.50 9.38
CA GLU A 425 -15.72 -21.05 9.95
C GLU A 425 -16.04 -22.02 11.09
N GLU A 426 -17.00 -21.70 11.95
CA GLU A 426 -17.52 -22.65 12.96
C GLU A 426 -18.17 -23.89 12.32
N GLU A 427 -19.00 -23.73 11.29
CA GLU A 427 -19.61 -24.84 10.55
C GLU A 427 -18.54 -25.80 9.99
N ARG A 428 -17.48 -25.24 9.38
CA ARG A 428 -16.35 -26.03 8.86
C ARG A 428 -15.56 -26.73 9.98
N GLN A 429 -15.40 -26.10 11.14
CA GLN A 429 -14.75 -26.73 12.31
C GLN A 429 -15.59 -27.88 12.87
N ARG A 430 -16.91 -27.72 12.99
CA ARG A 430 -17.83 -28.78 13.43
C ARG A 430 -17.85 -29.97 12.46
N ALA A 431 -17.91 -29.69 11.14
CA ALA A 431 -17.82 -30.73 10.11
C ALA A 431 -16.46 -31.46 10.11
N TRP A 432 -15.36 -30.75 10.40
CA TRP A 432 -14.04 -31.36 10.57
C TRP A 432 -13.96 -32.27 11.81
N GLN A 433 -14.58 -31.87 12.92
CA GLN A 433 -14.65 -32.69 14.14
C GLN A 433 -15.46 -33.99 13.87
N GLN A 434 -16.63 -33.89 13.23
CA GLN A 434 -17.43 -35.05 12.82
C GLN A 434 -16.67 -35.97 11.84
N GLN A 435 -15.89 -35.40 10.91
CA GLN A 435 -14.99 -36.17 10.04
C GLN A 435 -13.90 -36.91 10.84
N GLN A 436 -13.29 -36.28 11.85
CA GLN A 436 -12.29 -36.92 12.73
C GLN A 436 -12.91 -38.09 13.51
N GLU A 437 -14.09 -37.90 14.09
CA GLU A 437 -14.82 -38.94 14.84
C GLU A 437 -15.21 -40.12 13.95
N ALA A 438 -15.81 -39.84 12.78
CA ALA A 438 -16.18 -40.87 11.81
C ALA A 438 -14.96 -41.57 11.19
N ASN A 439 -13.79 -40.92 11.10
CA ASN A 439 -12.53 -41.56 10.70
C ASN A 439 -11.96 -42.43 11.83
N ALA A 440 -12.09 -42.03 13.09
CA ALA A 440 -11.66 -42.81 14.25
C ALA A 440 -12.51 -44.10 14.41
N GLN A 441 -13.83 -44.00 14.21
CA GLN A 441 -14.74 -45.15 14.17
C GLN A 441 -14.34 -46.14 13.07
N ARG A 442 -14.18 -45.66 11.82
CA ARG A 442 -13.69 -46.50 10.69
C ARG A 442 -12.30 -47.10 10.93
N ALA A 443 -11.41 -46.40 11.63
CA ALA A 443 -10.11 -46.94 12.01
C ALA A 443 -10.22 -48.07 13.05
N ALA A 444 -11.17 -47.99 13.98
CA ALA A 444 -11.46 -49.06 14.94
C ALA A 444 -12.11 -50.28 14.27
N GLU A 445 -13.06 -50.07 13.33
CA GLU A 445 -13.64 -51.12 12.50
C GLU A 445 -12.57 -51.85 11.69
N VAL A 446 -11.71 -51.12 10.97
CA VAL A 446 -10.58 -51.70 10.22
C VAL A 446 -9.57 -52.41 11.14
N ALA A 447 -9.40 -51.98 12.40
CA ALA A 447 -8.57 -52.69 13.37
C ALA A 447 -9.20 -54.02 13.81
N ALA A 448 -10.53 -54.05 14.05
CA ALA A 448 -11.26 -55.27 14.38
C ALA A 448 -11.29 -56.24 13.19
N ASP A 449 -11.52 -55.75 11.98
CA ASP A 449 -11.51 -56.58 10.77
C ASP A 449 -10.11 -57.10 10.42
N ARG A 450 -9.04 -56.34 10.73
CA ARG A 450 -7.67 -56.86 10.69
C ARG A 450 -7.40 -57.95 11.73
N ALA A 451 -8.08 -57.94 12.88
CA ALA A 451 -7.98 -59.04 13.84
C ALA A 451 -8.69 -60.30 13.33
N LYS A 452 -9.93 -60.16 12.82
CA LYS A 452 -10.67 -61.25 12.15
C LYS A 452 -9.88 -61.82 10.97
N ALA A 453 -9.30 -60.95 10.13
CA ALA A 453 -8.50 -61.36 8.97
C ALA A 453 -7.19 -62.05 9.36
N LYS A 454 -6.60 -61.76 10.53
CA LYS A 454 -5.48 -62.54 11.07
C LYS A 454 -5.92 -63.93 11.52
N GLN A 455 -7.05 -64.04 12.23
CA GLN A 455 -7.61 -65.33 12.65
C GLN A 455 -7.92 -66.20 11.41
N ALA A 456 -8.61 -65.65 10.41
CA ALA A 456 -8.85 -66.32 9.14
C ALA A 456 -7.56 -66.62 8.34
N GLN A 457 -6.49 -65.82 8.47
CA GLN A 457 -5.18 -66.13 7.88
C GLN A 457 -4.44 -67.25 8.62
N GLU A 458 -4.61 -67.38 9.93
CA GLU A 458 -4.04 -68.46 10.74
C GLU A 458 -4.78 -69.78 10.46
N GLU A 459 -6.11 -69.75 10.39
CA GLU A 459 -6.97 -70.84 9.93
C GLU A 459 -6.61 -71.28 8.50
N ALA A 460 -6.57 -70.34 7.55
CA ALA A 460 -6.16 -70.60 6.17
C ALA A 460 -4.69 -71.05 6.06
N LEU A 461 -3.81 -70.75 7.02
CA LEU A 461 -2.44 -71.28 7.07
C LEU A 461 -2.44 -72.76 7.47
N ILE A 462 -3.32 -73.16 8.39
CA ILE A 462 -3.52 -74.55 8.80
C ILE A 462 -4.12 -75.34 7.63
N GLU A 463 -5.20 -74.85 7.01
CA GLU A 463 -5.80 -75.46 5.82
C GLU A 463 -4.81 -75.54 4.65
N ARG A 464 -4.10 -74.45 4.34
CA ARG A 464 -3.10 -74.43 3.26
C ARG A 464 -1.89 -75.30 3.57
N ARG A 465 -1.57 -75.59 4.84
CA ARG A 465 -0.53 -76.56 5.22
C ARG A 465 -0.98 -78.00 4.93
N LEU A 466 -2.26 -78.31 5.12
CA LEU A 466 -2.86 -79.60 4.75
C LEU A 466 -3.00 -79.72 3.21
N ALA A 467 -3.56 -78.71 2.55
CA ALA A 467 -3.69 -78.68 1.09
C ALA A 467 -2.32 -78.68 0.38
N ALA A 468 -1.27 -78.04 0.92
CA ALA A 468 0.07 -78.11 0.36
C ALA A 468 0.74 -79.48 0.52
N GLN A 469 0.28 -80.34 1.44
CA GLN A 469 0.71 -81.73 1.49
C GLN A 469 0.06 -82.55 0.36
N GLN A 470 -1.21 -82.28 0.05
CA GLN A 470 -1.95 -82.91 -1.06
C GLN A 470 -1.46 -82.42 -2.44
N VAL A 471 -1.33 -81.10 -2.65
CA VAL A 471 -0.86 -80.51 -3.91
C VAL A 471 0.61 -80.87 -4.20
N ARG A 472 1.43 -81.14 -3.18
CA ARG A 472 2.79 -81.69 -3.39
C ARG A 472 2.81 -83.11 -3.97
N GLN A 473 1.72 -83.87 -3.82
CA GLN A 473 1.57 -85.18 -4.45
C GLN A 473 1.15 -84.98 -5.92
N GLN A 474 0.11 -84.17 -6.17
CA GLN A 474 -0.42 -83.88 -7.52
C GLN A 474 0.57 -83.13 -8.43
N ALA A 475 1.35 -82.19 -7.90
CA ALA A 475 2.28 -81.39 -8.70
C ALA A 475 3.48 -82.20 -9.25
N GLN A 476 3.76 -83.38 -8.69
CA GLN A 476 4.74 -84.32 -9.26
C GLN A 476 4.21 -85.01 -10.54
N GLU A 477 2.88 -85.00 -10.74
CA GLU A 477 2.19 -85.61 -11.87
C GLU A 477 2.04 -84.60 -13.03
N GLU A 478 1.53 -83.39 -12.74
CA GLU A 478 1.38 -82.31 -13.74
C GLU A 478 2.70 -81.86 -14.39
N ALA A 479 3.80 -81.83 -13.63
CA ALA A 479 5.08 -81.30 -14.11
C ALA A 479 5.64 -82.05 -15.33
N ARG A 480 5.17 -83.28 -15.58
CA ARG A 480 5.53 -84.09 -16.74
C ARG A 480 4.84 -83.65 -18.04
N GLN A 481 3.73 -82.91 -17.97
CA GLN A 481 2.88 -82.59 -19.13
C GLN A 481 3.19 -81.22 -19.76
N ARG A 482 3.67 -80.24 -18.98
CA ARG A 482 3.84 -78.85 -19.46
C ARG A 482 5.05 -78.63 -20.39
N SER A 483 6.05 -79.50 -20.39
CA SER A 483 7.23 -79.37 -21.27
C SER A 483 6.91 -79.58 -22.75
N GLU A 484 5.81 -80.25 -23.07
CA GLU A 484 5.51 -80.73 -24.43
C GLU A 484 4.81 -79.67 -25.30
N GLN A 485 4.23 -78.62 -24.71
CA GLN A 485 3.39 -77.63 -25.41
C GLN A 485 4.14 -76.34 -25.77
N ALA A 486 5.11 -75.90 -24.95
CA ALA A 486 5.72 -74.57 -25.04
C ALA A 486 6.62 -74.34 -26.28
N ALA A 487 6.90 -75.38 -27.07
CA ALA A 487 7.76 -75.30 -28.26
C ALA A 487 7.07 -74.73 -29.51
N ALA A 488 5.72 -74.70 -29.56
CA ALA A 488 4.98 -74.46 -30.80
C ALA A 488 4.80 -72.98 -31.18
N GLU A 489 4.54 -72.08 -30.22
CA GLU A 489 3.96 -70.75 -30.50
C GLU A 489 4.97 -69.65 -30.92
N ALA A 490 6.27 -69.95 -30.95
CA ALA A 490 7.32 -68.93 -31.10
C ALA A 490 7.53 -68.39 -32.53
N ALA A 491 6.84 -68.95 -33.54
CA ALA A 491 7.18 -68.76 -34.96
C ALA A 491 6.60 -67.49 -35.61
N GLU A 492 5.34 -67.13 -35.34
CA GLU A 492 4.50 -66.39 -36.32
C GLU A 492 4.61 -64.85 -36.29
N ARG A 493 5.39 -64.26 -35.38
CA ARG A 493 5.26 -62.83 -35.01
C ARG A 493 6.27 -61.86 -35.66
N ARG A 494 6.66 -62.04 -36.93
CA ARG A 494 7.79 -61.27 -37.52
C ARG A 494 7.52 -60.35 -38.73
N ASP A 495 6.55 -60.63 -39.59
CA ASP A 495 6.66 -60.15 -40.99
C ASP A 495 5.93 -58.83 -41.35
N ILE A 496 5.13 -58.25 -40.45
CA ILE A 496 4.18 -57.18 -40.84
C ILE A 496 4.79 -55.76 -40.87
N ILE A 497 5.80 -55.46 -40.04
CA ILE A 497 6.27 -54.07 -39.82
C ILE A 497 7.45 -53.71 -40.73
N ALA A 498 7.25 -53.80 -42.05
CA ALA A 498 8.28 -53.58 -43.07
C ALA A 498 7.93 -52.50 -44.12
N GLN A 499 6.73 -51.90 -44.09
CA GLN A 499 6.21 -51.13 -45.22
C GLN A 499 6.08 -49.61 -44.96
N LEU A 500 6.63 -48.85 -45.92
CA LEU A 500 6.29 -47.47 -46.30
C LEU A 500 6.64 -46.32 -45.33
N ARG A 501 7.91 -45.91 -45.40
CA ARG A 501 8.36 -44.52 -45.19
C ARG A 501 8.17 -43.69 -46.48
N GLY A 502 8.02 -42.36 -46.34
CA GLY A 502 8.34 -41.35 -47.38
C GLY A 502 7.16 -40.89 -48.26
N LEU A 503 7.26 -39.75 -48.99
CA LEU A 503 8.40 -38.86 -49.24
C LEU A 503 8.01 -37.36 -49.46
N GLU A 504 8.99 -36.47 -49.19
CA GLU A 504 9.34 -35.22 -49.94
C GLU A 504 8.54 -33.89 -49.84
N LYS A 505 9.02 -32.85 -50.57
CA LYS A 505 9.34 -31.50 -50.02
C LYS A 505 9.57 -30.39 -51.10
N ALA A 506 9.56 -29.09 -50.70
CA ALA A 506 10.17 -27.87 -51.35
C ALA A 506 9.27 -26.83 -52.11
N ALA A 507 9.87 -25.69 -52.58
CA ALA A 507 9.23 -24.37 -52.94
C ALA A 507 9.80 -23.73 -54.28
N ARG A 508 9.54 -22.47 -54.76
CA ARG A 508 9.82 -21.10 -54.17
C ARG A 508 9.63 -19.88 -55.18
N ALA A 509 9.93 -18.61 -54.75
CA ALA A 509 10.18 -17.28 -55.46
C ALA A 509 9.01 -16.22 -55.45
N ARG A 510 9.08 -14.87 -55.70
CA ARG A 510 10.02 -13.67 -55.84
C ARG A 510 9.13 -12.36 -55.78
N ASN A 511 9.40 -11.02 -55.88
CA ASN A 511 10.44 -9.93 -56.09
C ASN A 511 9.78 -8.56 -55.57
N ASN A 512 10.10 -7.24 -55.69
CA ASN A 512 11.14 -6.20 -56.07
C ASN A 512 10.63 -4.78 -55.54
N GLY A 513 11.22 -3.55 -55.58
CA GLY A 513 12.57 -2.98 -55.88
C GLY A 513 12.60 -1.41 -56.15
N LEU A 514 13.62 -0.65 -55.65
CA LEU A 514 14.11 0.75 -55.98
C LEU A 514 13.20 1.99 -55.62
N GLY A 515 13.55 3.31 -55.65
CA GLY A 515 14.78 4.19 -55.77
C GLY A 515 14.43 5.74 -55.61
N GLY A 516 15.22 6.79 -56.01
CA GLY A 516 14.96 8.25 -55.72
C GLY A 516 15.93 9.41 -56.24
N ALA A 517 15.76 10.68 -55.75
CA ALA A 517 16.68 11.90 -55.67
C ALA A 517 16.61 13.24 -56.56
N SER A 518 16.76 14.46 -55.91
CA SER A 518 17.37 15.81 -56.30
C SER A 518 16.70 16.96 -57.18
N ARG A 519 17.09 18.29 -57.28
CA ARG A 519 17.64 19.40 -56.36
C ARG A 519 18.05 20.84 -56.97
N GLY A 520 17.38 22.00 -56.68
CA GLY A 520 17.86 23.48 -56.60
C GLY A 520 18.34 24.31 -57.86
N LYS A 521 18.80 25.63 -57.86
CA LYS A 521 18.48 27.02 -57.30
C LYS A 521 19.55 28.13 -57.77
N VAL A 522 19.33 29.49 -57.95
CA VAL A 522 20.33 30.70 -57.95
C VAL A 522 19.91 32.13 -58.57
N PHE A 523 20.26 33.31 -57.93
CA PHE A 523 20.53 34.78 -58.31
C PHE A 523 19.49 35.94 -58.70
N ASP A 524 19.92 37.25 -58.69
CA ASP A 524 19.20 38.62 -58.71
C ASP A 524 19.99 39.77 -59.55
N PRO A 525 20.06 41.17 -59.44
CA PRO A 525 19.41 42.34 -58.71
C PRO A 525 19.29 43.82 -59.38
N THR A 526 18.89 44.91 -58.62
CA THR A 526 19.16 46.44 -58.69
C THR A 526 18.37 47.58 -59.47
N ALA A 527 18.07 48.80 -58.84
CA ALA A 527 18.07 50.26 -59.35
C ALA A 527 17.20 51.38 -58.58
N VAL A 528 17.56 52.72 -58.48
CA VAL A 528 16.80 53.89 -57.79
C VAL A 528 17.15 55.42 -58.19
N PRO A 529 16.27 56.50 -58.10
CA PRO A 529 16.55 57.98 -58.32
C PRO A 529 15.82 59.14 -57.44
N GLU A 530 16.09 60.49 -57.62
CA GLU A 530 15.56 61.72 -56.83
C GLU A 530 15.50 63.15 -57.55
N HIS A 531 14.92 64.28 -56.96
CA HIS A 531 15.10 65.82 -57.21
C HIS A 531 14.14 66.78 -56.36
N GLY A 532 14.08 68.17 -56.25
CA GLY A 532 14.83 69.45 -56.62
C GLY A 532 14.04 70.85 -56.47
N ILE A 533 14.67 72.09 -56.57
CA ILE A 533 14.17 73.50 -57.00
C ILE A 533 14.03 74.78 -56.03
N ASN A 534 14.16 76.07 -56.51
CA ASN A 534 14.25 77.45 -55.83
C ASN A 534 13.72 78.73 -56.65
N ASN A 535 13.62 80.00 -56.09
CA ASN A 535 13.61 81.38 -56.80
C ASN A 535 13.34 82.71 -55.96
N THR A 536 13.92 83.93 -56.26
CA THR A 536 13.60 85.33 -55.69
C THR A 536 14.07 86.60 -56.53
N MET A 537 13.96 87.88 -56.03
CA MET A 537 14.03 89.20 -56.76
C MET A 537 14.80 90.39 -56.05
N SER A 538 14.83 91.61 -56.65
CA SER A 538 15.82 92.74 -56.46
C SER A 538 15.64 93.78 -55.30
N LEU A 539 16.61 94.71 -55.15
CA LEU A 539 17.01 95.35 -53.88
C LEU A 539 16.72 96.88 -53.73
N ALA A 540 16.81 97.70 -54.78
CA ALA A 540 16.83 99.17 -54.62
C ALA A 540 15.53 99.78 -54.04
N GLU A 541 14.36 99.32 -54.52
CA GLU A 541 13.06 99.79 -54.05
C GLU A 541 12.77 99.48 -52.56
N LEU A 542 13.49 98.50 -51.98
CA LEU A 542 13.33 98.14 -50.57
C LEU A 542 13.73 99.29 -49.63
N ARG A 543 14.69 100.14 -50.02
CA ARG A 543 15.31 101.11 -49.11
C ARG A 543 14.39 102.29 -48.77
N VAL A 544 13.77 102.93 -49.76
CA VAL A 544 12.87 104.08 -49.52
C VAL A 544 11.55 103.64 -48.87
N ARG A 545 11.01 102.47 -49.25
CA ARG A 545 9.83 101.88 -48.59
C ARG A 545 10.08 101.58 -47.10
N LEU A 546 11.31 101.22 -46.73
CA LEU A 546 11.70 100.82 -45.38
C LEU A 546 11.76 102.00 -44.39
N GLU A 547 12.08 103.22 -44.82
CA GLU A 547 12.14 104.39 -43.90
C GLU A 547 10.75 104.94 -43.56
N ALA A 548 9.88 105.08 -44.55
CA ALA A 548 8.47 105.46 -44.33
C ALA A 548 7.70 104.40 -43.52
N ALA A 549 8.06 103.11 -43.65
CA ALA A 549 7.53 102.04 -42.81
C ALA A 549 7.95 102.18 -41.34
N LYS A 550 9.23 102.46 -41.06
CA LYS A 550 9.76 102.62 -39.68
C LYS A 550 9.02 103.67 -38.86
N GLN A 551 8.72 104.85 -39.43
CA GLN A 551 8.03 105.90 -38.68
C GLN A 551 6.59 105.50 -38.32
N ARG A 552 5.86 104.88 -39.25
CA ARG A 552 4.51 104.36 -39.00
C ARG A 552 4.53 103.23 -37.96
N GLN A 553 5.50 102.33 -38.05
CA GLN A 553 5.72 101.27 -37.06
C GLN A 553 5.91 101.85 -35.66
N LEU A 554 6.68 102.93 -35.47
CA LEU A 554 6.88 103.54 -34.15
C LEU A 554 5.61 104.16 -33.54
N GLU A 555 4.76 104.81 -34.35
CA GLU A 555 3.46 105.32 -33.87
C GLU A 555 2.46 104.19 -33.56
N GLU A 556 2.41 103.17 -34.42
CA GLU A 556 1.57 101.99 -34.24
C GLU A 556 2.02 101.18 -33.00
N GLU A 557 3.33 101.05 -32.78
CA GLU A 557 3.91 100.49 -31.57
C GLU A 557 3.53 101.29 -30.31
N ALA A 558 3.60 102.62 -30.34
CA ALA A 558 3.20 103.44 -29.19
C ALA A 558 1.72 103.24 -28.83
N ARG A 559 0.82 103.23 -29.83
CA ARG A 559 -0.60 102.95 -29.66
C ARG A 559 -0.87 101.51 -29.22
N ALA A 560 -0.10 100.54 -29.71
CA ALA A 560 -0.17 99.15 -29.28
C ALA A 560 0.28 98.97 -27.83
N ARG A 561 1.41 99.58 -27.43
CA ARG A 561 1.93 99.56 -26.05
C ARG A 561 0.91 100.14 -25.06
N ALA A 562 0.26 101.26 -25.40
CA ALA A 562 -0.82 101.84 -24.59
C ALA A 562 -2.00 100.85 -24.40
N ARG A 563 -2.54 100.31 -25.50
CA ARG A 563 -3.62 99.31 -25.46
C ARG A 563 -3.25 98.04 -24.68
N ILE A 564 -2.00 97.61 -24.75
CA ILE A 564 -1.48 96.46 -23.99
C ILE A 564 -1.46 96.76 -22.48
N LEU A 565 -1.12 97.99 -22.08
CA LEU A 565 -1.14 98.41 -20.66
C LEU A 565 -2.58 98.49 -20.12
N GLU A 566 -3.51 99.10 -20.86
CA GLU A 566 -4.93 99.16 -20.50
C GLU A 566 -5.55 97.76 -20.38
N ALA A 567 -5.35 96.91 -21.40
CA ALA A 567 -5.82 95.53 -21.39
C ALA A 567 -5.20 94.70 -20.25
N ARG A 568 -3.94 94.98 -19.89
CA ARG A 568 -3.27 94.35 -18.75
C ARG A 568 -3.89 94.80 -17.42
N GLN A 569 -4.10 96.09 -17.20
CA GLN A 569 -4.73 96.62 -15.98
C GLN A 569 -6.15 96.09 -15.82
N ALA A 570 -6.96 96.10 -16.89
CA ALA A 570 -8.31 95.53 -16.88
C ALA A 570 -8.30 94.02 -16.56
N ARG A 571 -7.33 93.26 -17.10
CA ARG A 571 -7.15 91.84 -16.80
C ARG A 571 -6.74 91.59 -15.35
N GLU A 572 -5.81 92.39 -14.81
CA GLU A 572 -5.35 92.29 -13.41
C GLU A 572 -6.50 92.64 -12.43
N ALA A 573 -7.31 93.66 -12.72
CA ALA A 573 -8.51 94.01 -11.95
C ALA A 573 -9.63 92.95 -12.03
N SER A 574 -9.84 92.35 -13.22
CA SER A 574 -10.79 91.24 -13.37
C SER A 574 -10.35 89.99 -12.58
N LEU A 575 -9.04 89.70 -12.55
CA LEU A 575 -8.49 88.59 -11.79
C LEU A 575 -8.58 88.83 -10.27
N SER A 576 -8.29 90.03 -9.77
CA SER A 576 -8.38 90.33 -8.34
C SER A 576 -9.83 90.22 -7.83
N SER A 577 -10.81 90.74 -8.60
CA SER A 577 -12.23 90.58 -8.31
C SER A 577 -12.67 89.10 -8.26
N LYS A 578 -12.21 88.27 -9.21
CA LYS A 578 -12.47 86.82 -9.18
C LYS A 578 -11.81 86.13 -7.98
N VAL A 579 -10.60 86.53 -7.59
CA VAL A 579 -9.93 85.98 -6.40
C VAL A 579 -10.70 86.28 -5.11
N THR A 580 -11.26 87.49 -4.93
CA THR A 580 -12.07 87.80 -3.74
C THR A 580 -13.40 87.03 -3.73
N GLN A 581 -14.07 86.90 -4.89
CA GLN A 581 -15.27 86.08 -5.04
C GLN A 581 -15.01 84.60 -4.71
N LEU A 582 -13.94 84.02 -5.27
CA LEU A 582 -13.54 82.63 -4.97
C LEU A 582 -13.12 82.45 -3.50
N ALA A 583 -12.44 83.43 -2.89
CA ALA A 583 -12.11 83.37 -1.47
C ALA A 583 -13.36 83.35 -0.56
N ALA A 584 -14.41 84.09 -0.90
CA ALA A 584 -15.69 84.04 -0.21
C ALA A 584 -16.39 82.68 -0.38
N ILE A 585 -16.48 82.17 -1.62
CA ILE A 585 -17.09 80.87 -1.93
C ILE A 585 -16.34 79.73 -1.20
N ARG A 586 -15.00 79.73 -1.23
CA ARG A 586 -14.17 78.74 -0.51
C ARG A 586 -14.41 78.76 1.00
N ARG A 587 -14.56 79.93 1.62
CA ARG A 587 -14.87 80.06 3.06
C ARG A 587 -16.22 79.41 3.38
N LEU A 588 -17.28 79.76 2.65
CA LEU A 588 -18.61 79.17 2.81
C LEU A 588 -18.60 77.64 2.60
N ALA A 589 -17.98 77.17 1.53
CA ALA A 589 -17.84 75.74 1.23
C ALA A 589 -17.05 74.99 2.32
N SER A 590 -15.99 75.60 2.88
CA SER A 590 -15.21 74.99 3.98
C SER A 590 -16.02 74.85 5.27
N ALA A 591 -16.82 75.86 5.62
CA ALA A 591 -17.72 75.81 6.79
C ALA A 591 -18.81 74.74 6.61
N GLN A 592 -19.47 74.69 5.44
CA GLN A 592 -20.44 73.65 5.12
C GLN A 592 -19.82 72.25 5.15
N ALA A 593 -18.62 72.07 4.57
CA ALA A 593 -17.92 70.79 4.59
C ALA A 593 -17.51 70.36 6.01
N GLN A 594 -17.15 71.29 6.89
CA GLN A 594 -16.90 71.01 8.31
C GLN A 594 -18.16 70.53 9.03
N LEU A 595 -19.31 71.19 8.82
CA LEU A 595 -20.60 70.78 9.41
C LEU A 595 -21.03 69.39 8.92
N VAL A 596 -20.96 69.13 7.61
CA VAL A 596 -21.28 67.81 7.02
C VAL A 596 -20.33 66.74 7.54
N LYS A 597 -19.02 67.04 7.66
CA LYS A 597 -18.03 66.10 8.22
C LYS A 597 -18.33 65.78 9.69
N ALA A 598 -18.65 66.78 10.51
CA ALA A 598 -19.00 66.59 11.92
C ALA A 598 -20.27 65.73 12.08
N ALA A 599 -21.31 66.01 11.29
CA ALA A 599 -22.54 65.20 11.27
C ALA A 599 -22.28 63.75 10.83
N ALA A 600 -21.48 63.55 9.79
CA ALA A 600 -21.10 62.21 9.32
C ALA A 600 -20.22 61.46 10.33
N GLN A 601 -19.34 62.15 11.07
CA GLN A 601 -18.56 61.55 12.16
C GLN A 601 -19.45 61.15 13.34
N ALA A 602 -20.41 61.99 13.73
CA ALA A 602 -21.37 61.68 14.79
C ALA A 602 -22.28 60.48 14.44
N GLN A 603 -22.73 60.36 13.18
CA GLN A 603 -23.47 59.19 12.72
C GLN A 603 -22.60 57.93 12.70
N ARG A 604 -21.36 58.03 12.20
CA ARG A 604 -20.41 56.89 12.19
C ARG A 604 -20.08 56.38 13.58
N ALA A 605 -19.93 57.27 14.57
CA ALA A 605 -19.77 56.90 15.97
C ALA A 605 -20.99 56.08 16.43
N ARG A 606 -22.21 56.63 16.33
CA ARG A 606 -23.45 55.94 16.72
C ARG A 606 -23.61 54.57 16.05
N THR A 607 -23.27 54.42 14.77
CA THR A 607 -23.31 53.11 14.09
C THR A 607 -22.23 52.14 14.59
N ALA A 608 -21.04 52.64 14.95
CA ALA A 608 -19.99 51.81 15.53
C ALA A 608 -20.37 51.36 16.94
N ASP A 609 -20.88 52.27 17.78
CA ASP A 609 -21.35 51.98 19.14
C ASP A 609 -22.46 50.91 19.13
N ALA A 610 -23.43 51.03 18.22
CA ALA A 610 -24.51 50.05 18.06
C ALA A 610 -24.02 48.68 17.53
N VAL A 611 -22.98 48.66 16.68
CA VAL A 611 -22.34 47.41 16.24
C VAL A 611 -21.57 46.76 17.38
N LEU A 612 -20.81 47.55 18.17
CA LEU A 612 -20.07 47.08 19.34
C LEU A 612 -21.01 46.43 20.36
N GLN A 613 -22.08 47.13 20.76
CA GLN A 613 -23.11 46.59 21.66
C GLN A 613 -23.74 45.29 21.13
N ARG A 614 -23.99 45.18 19.82
CA ARG A 614 -24.48 43.94 19.22
C ARG A 614 -23.44 42.81 19.24
N THR A 615 -22.15 43.12 19.05
CA THR A 615 -21.08 42.11 19.16
C THR A 615 -20.85 41.67 20.60
N GLU A 616 -20.96 42.57 21.58
CA GLU A 616 -20.87 42.26 23.01
C GLU A 616 -22.03 41.36 23.45
N ALA A 617 -23.27 41.71 23.09
CA ALA A 617 -24.44 40.87 23.38
C ALA A 617 -24.35 39.48 22.73
N ASN A 618 -23.87 39.40 21.48
CA ASN A 618 -23.63 38.12 20.80
C ASN A 618 -22.51 37.30 21.47
N ALA A 619 -21.46 37.95 21.98
CA ALA A 619 -20.36 37.28 22.68
C ALA A 619 -20.81 36.70 24.02
N LEU A 620 -21.63 37.44 24.78
CA LEU A 620 -22.23 36.96 26.03
C LEU A 620 -23.17 35.77 25.78
N ALA A 621 -24.08 35.88 24.81
CA ALA A 621 -24.95 34.75 24.43
C ALA A 621 -24.17 33.51 23.95
N LEU A 622 -22.96 33.69 23.41
CA LEU A 622 -22.06 32.60 23.05
C LEU A 622 -21.34 32.01 24.26
N SER A 623 -20.87 32.81 25.23
CA SER A 623 -20.30 32.28 26.48
C SER A 623 -21.33 31.48 27.26
N ASP A 624 -22.56 31.99 27.40
CA ASP A 624 -23.65 31.31 28.12
C ASP A 624 -23.97 29.95 27.47
N CYS A 625 -23.97 29.88 26.14
CA CYS A 625 -24.17 28.65 25.38
C CYS A 625 -22.99 27.66 25.52
N ILE A 626 -21.76 28.14 25.65
CA ILE A 626 -20.56 27.33 25.87
C ILE A 626 -20.55 26.80 27.32
N GLU A 627 -20.85 27.64 28.31
CA GLU A 627 -20.96 27.25 29.72
C GLU A 627 -22.09 26.23 29.93
N ALA A 628 -23.27 26.43 29.33
CA ALA A 628 -24.34 25.45 29.36
C ALA A 628 -23.93 24.09 28.77
N LYS A 629 -23.13 24.07 27.69
CA LYS A 629 -22.58 22.83 27.11
C LYS A 629 -21.54 22.18 28.02
N HIS A 630 -20.67 22.96 28.66
CA HIS A 630 -19.71 22.44 29.63
C HIS A 630 -20.41 21.88 30.88
N ALA A 631 -21.46 22.54 31.38
CA ALA A 631 -22.27 22.06 32.49
C ALA A 631 -23.00 20.74 32.14
N ALA A 632 -23.60 20.65 30.95
CA ALA A 632 -24.23 19.41 30.47
C ALA A 632 -23.21 18.26 30.31
N ALA A 633 -22.03 18.52 29.73
CA ALA A 633 -20.97 17.54 29.60
C ALA A 633 -20.40 17.09 30.97
N ALA A 634 -20.27 18.02 31.92
CA ALA A 634 -19.86 17.71 33.29
C ALA A 634 -20.92 16.88 34.04
N ALA A 635 -22.21 17.15 33.83
CA ALA A 635 -23.30 16.37 34.40
C ALA A 635 -23.31 14.92 33.88
N GLU A 636 -23.19 14.71 32.57
CA GLU A 636 -23.10 13.36 32.00
C GLU A 636 -21.80 12.64 32.41
N ALA A 637 -20.66 13.33 32.47
CA ALA A 637 -19.43 12.76 33.01
C ALA A 637 -19.57 12.35 34.49
N ALA A 638 -20.28 13.14 35.30
CA ALA A 638 -20.58 12.79 36.69
C ALA A 638 -21.52 11.58 36.81
N ARG A 639 -22.50 11.43 35.90
CA ARG A 639 -23.37 10.23 35.82
C ARG A 639 -22.57 8.98 35.47
N VAL A 640 -21.78 9.02 34.40
CA VAL A 640 -20.92 7.89 33.99
C VAL A 640 -19.93 7.53 35.12
N ALA A 641 -19.33 8.51 35.78
CA ALA A 641 -18.45 8.27 36.92
C ALA A 641 -19.18 7.67 38.14
N ALA A 642 -20.47 7.95 38.34
CA ALA A 642 -21.29 7.32 39.38
C ALA A 642 -21.68 5.88 39.02
N GLU A 643 -22.00 5.62 37.75
CA GLU A 643 -22.31 4.28 37.23
C GLU A 643 -21.07 3.37 37.23
N GLU A 644 -19.89 3.88 36.83
CA GLU A 644 -18.61 3.18 37.00
C GLU A 644 -18.33 2.82 38.47
N ARG A 645 -18.61 3.71 39.42
CA ARG A 645 -18.41 3.45 40.85
C ARG A 645 -19.32 2.34 41.36
N ARG A 646 -20.57 2.25 40.86
CA ARG A 646 -21.49 1.13 41.16
C ARG A 646 -20.97 -0.18 40.59
N LEU A 647 -20.63 -0.22 39.30
CA LEU A 647 -20.09 -1.42 38.64
C LEU A 647 -18.79 -1.92 39.30
N LYS A 648 -17.88 -1.01 39.69
CA LYS A 648 -16.64 -1.35 40.41
C LYS A 648 -16.91 -1.90 41.81
N PHE A 649 -17.96 -1.43 42.50
CA PHE A 649 -18.39 -1.95 43.79
C PHE A 649 -19.04 -3.34 43.67
N GLU A 650 -19.90 -3.55 42.67
CA GLU A 650 -20.50 -4.85 42.35
C GLU A 650 -19.44 -5.90 41.97
N GLN A 651 -18.49 -5.53 41.10
CA GLN A 651 -17.33 -6.37 40.75
C GLN A 651 -16.47 -6.73 41.99
N MET A 652 -16.27 -5.78 42.91
CA MET A 652 -15.54 -6.02 44.15
C MET A 652 -16.26 -7.02 45.07
N GLN A 653 -17.59 -6.96 45.16
CA GLN A 653 -18.37 -7.96 45.91
C GLN A 653 -18.30 -9.36 45.27
N LEU A 654 -18.37 -9.45 43.95
CA LEU A 654 -18.23 -10.72 43.23
C LEU A 654 -16.83 -11.35 43.40
N ALA A 655 -15.78 -10.55 43.29
CA ALA A 655 -14.39 -11.01 43.52
C ALA A 655 -14.13 -11.42 44.99
N ALA A 656 -14.78 -10.77 45.96
CA ALA A 656 -14.77 -11.20 47.35
C ALA A 656 -15.45 -12.56 47.55
N GLY A 657 -16.51 -12.86 46.78
CA GLY A 657 -17.12 -14.20 46.74
C GLY A 657 -16.18 -15.26 46.15
N GLU A 658 -15.58 -14.97 44.99
CA GLU A 658 -14.72 -15.92 44.27
C GLU A 658 -13.46 -16.30 45.07
N SER A 659 -12.75 -15.32 45.65
CA SER A 659 -11.57 -15.55 46.48
C SER A 659 -11.85 -16.39 47.74
N VAL A 660 -13.05 -16.27 48.34
CA VAL A 660 -13.49 -17.12 49.46
C VAL A 660 -13.78 -18.57 49.02
N VAL A 661 -14.25 -18.78 47.78
CA VAL A 661 -14.44 -20.11 47.20
C VAL A 661 -13.08 -20.77 46.87
N GLU A 662 -12.16 -20.02 46.27
CA GLU A 662 -10.80 -20.52 46.00
C GLU A 662 -10.07 -20.92 47.30
N ALA A 663 -10.15 -20.10 48.36
CA ALA A 663 -9.51 -20.38 49.64
C ALA A 663 -10.00 -21.69 50.29
N LYS A 664 -11.29 -22.05 50.11
CA LYS A 664 -11.83 -23.35 50.54
C LYS A 664 -11.30 -24.50 49.67
N ARG A 665 -11.37 -24.35 48.35
CA ARG A 665 -10.88 -25.35 47.37
C ARG A 665 -9.40 -25.69 47.57
N PHE A 666 -8.55 -24.69 47.86
CA PHE A 666 -7.13 -24.91 48.16
C PHE A 666 -6.87 -25.57 49.51
N ARG A 667 -7.76 -25.41 50.50
CA ARG A 667 -7.69 -26.11 51.79
C ARG A 667 -8.03 -27.60 51.60
N GLU A 668 -9.16 -27.88 50.97
CA GLU A 668 -9.61 -29.25 50.65
C GLU A 668 -8.57 -30.04 49.83
N LEU A 669 -7.88 -29.38 48.88
CA LEU A 669 -6.77 -29.97 48.11
C LEU A 669 -5.52 -30.30 48.95
N ARG A 670 -5.26 -29.55 50.03
CA ARG A 670 -4.17 -29.88 50.99
C ARG A 670 -4.59 -31.05 51.89
N ASP A 671 -5.82 -31.03 52.38
CA ASP A 671 -6.35 -32.07 53.28
C ASP A 671 -6.60 -33.40 52.54
N GLY A 672 -6.87 -33.36 51.22
CA GLY A 672 -6.83 -34.54 50.35
C GLY A 672 -5.43 -35.14 50.26
N LYS A 673 -4.43 -34.35 49.85
CA LYS A 673 -3.03 -34.81 49.74
C LYS A 673 -2.46 -35.32 51.05
N ARG A 674 -2.87 -34.75 52.19
CA ARG A 674 -2.49 -35.23 53.52
C ARG A 674 -3.00 -36.66 53.75
N ARG A 675 -4.29 -36.91 53.50
CA ARG A 675 -4.91 -38.25 53.62
C ARG A 675 -4.27 -39.27 52.67
N ASP A 676 -3.92 -38.88 51.44
CA ASP A 676 -3.21 -39.75 50.50
C ASP A 676 -1.84 -40.20 51.05
N CYS A 677 -1.09 -39.28 51.66
CA CYS A 677 0.20 -39.60 52.28
C CYS A 677 0.05 -40.49 53.52
N GLU A 678 -0.89 -40.17 54.41
CA GLU A 678 -1.18 -40.95 55.61
C GLU A 678 -1.65 -42.38 55.24
N HIS A 679 -2.53 -42.53 54.25
CA HIS A 679 -2.97 -43.84 53.74
C HIS A 679 -1.81 -44.65 53.15
N ARG A 680 -0.95 -44.04 52.32
CA ARG A 680 0.23 -44.74 51.75
C ARG A 680 1.19 -45.22 52.83
N GLN A 681 1.40 -44.41 53.87
CA GLN A 681 2.24 -44.79 55.00
C GLN A 681 1.63 -45.96 55.80
N VAL A 682 0.33 -45.93 56.09
CA VAL A 682 -0.38 -47.02 56.77
C VAL A 682 -0.33 -48.31 55.95
N THR A 683 -0.61 -48.26 54.64
CA THR A 683 -0.54 -49.45 53.77
C THR A 683 0.87 -50.03 53.70
N SER A 684 1.92 -49.19 53.64
CA SER A 684 3.31 -49.64 53.66
C SER A 684 3.67 -50.36 54.97
N LEU A 685 3.24 -49.82 56.12
CA LEU A 685 3.45 -50.44 57.42
C LEU A 685 2.69 -51.77 57.58
N GLN A 686 1.45 -51.84 57.08
CA GLN A 686 0.67 -53.07 57.06
C GLN A 686 1.33 -54.15 56.18
N GLN A 687 1.87 -53.77 55.03
CA GLN A 687 2.58 -54.69 54.13
C GLN A 687 3.84 -55.26 54.81
N ALA A 688 4.65 -54.41 55.44
CA ALA A 688 5.83 -54.84 56.20
C ALA A 688 5.49 -55.82 57.34
N GLN A 689 4.42 -55.55 58.10
CA GLN A 689 3.94 -56.45 59.15
C GLN A 689 3.51 -57.83 58.60
N ILE A 690 2.88 -57.87 57.43
CA ILE A 690 2.51 -59.12 56.76
C ILE A 690 3.76 -59.91 56.36
N ASP A 691 4.77 -59.22 55.81
CA ASP A 691 6.02 -59.85 55.36
C ASP A 691 6.85 -60.38 56.56
N ASP A 692 6.93 -59.64 57.67
CA ASP A 692 7.56 -60.10 58.92
C ASP A 692 6.86 -61.35 59.49
N ILE A 693 5.52 -61.36 59.52
CA ILE A 693 4.71 -62.51 59.95
C ILE A 693 4.96 -63.73 59.04
N ASN A 694 5.13 -63.52 57.74
CA ASN A 694 5.42 -64.59 56.78
C ASN A 694 6.86 -65.11 56.93
N ALA A 695 7.83 -64.23 57.16
CA ALA A 695 9.22 -64.62 57.47
C ALA A 695 9.31 -65.45 58.77
N ALA A 696 8.58 -65.06 59.82
CA ALA A 696 8.50 -65.80 61.07
C ALA A 696 7.90 -67.20 60.89
N LYS A 697 6.80 -67.33 60.13
CA LYS A 697 6.19 -68.64 59.78
C LYS A 697 7.18 -69.53 59.02
N LEU A 698 7.91 -68.98 58.05
CA LEU A 698 8.93 -69.71 57.28
C LEU A 698 10.11 -70.16 58.17
N ALA A 699 10.53 -69.34 59.14
CA ALA A 699 11.55 -69.70 60.11
C ALA A 699 11.10 -70.85 61.03
N ALA A 700 9.88 -70.78 61.56
CA ALA A 700 9.30 -71.85 62.39
C ALA A 700 9.16 -73.17 61.61
N ALA A 701 8.71 -73.12 60.36
CA ALA A 701 8.63 -74.30 59.49
C ALA A 701 10.00 -74.94 59.25
N ARG A 702 11.06 -74.14 59.04
CA ARG A 702 12.45 -74.62 58.91
C ARG A 702 12.93 -75.30 60.20
N GLN A 703 12.67 -74.71 61.36
CA GLN A 703 13.03 -75.30 62.66
C GLN A 703 12.30 -76.64 62.90
N HIS A 704 11.01 -76.73 62.56
CA HIS A 704 10.25 -77.98 62.66
C HIS A 704 10.83 -79.10 61.78
N VAL A 705 11.21 -78.80 60.53
CA VAL A 705 11.87 -79.78 59.64
C VAL A 705 13.24 -80.22 60.15
N ILE A 706 14.02 -79.32 60.78
CA ILE A 706 15.28 -79.66 61.43
C ILE A 706 15.05 -80.59 62.64
N GLY A 707 14.06 -80.29 63.49
CA GLY A 707 13.68 -81.12 64.63
C GLY A 707 13.25 -82.53 64.22
N LEU A 708 12.42 -82.67 63.18
CA LEU A 708 12.02 -83.97 62.63
C LEU A 708 13.22 -84.79 62.15
N ARG A 709 14.20 -84.17 61.47
CA ARG A 709 15.43 -84.86 61.03
C ARG A 709 16.27 -85.33 62.22
N GLN A 710 16.37 -84.55 63.30
CA GLN A 710 17.07 -84.96 64.52
C GLN A 710 16.36 -86.11 65.25
N GLN A 711 15.02 -86.11 65.28
CA GLN A 711 14.22 -87.23 65.82
C GLN A 711 14.39 -88.50 64.98
N GLN A 712 14.43 -88.39 63.66
CA GLN A 712 14.73 -89.52 62.77
C GLN A 712 16.16 -90.06 62.98
N HIS A 713 17.17 -89.18 63.05
CA HIS A 713 18.56 -89.59 63.29
C HIS A 713 18.72 -90.31 64.65
N THR A 714 18.16 -89.76 65.72
CA THR A 714 18.23 -90.36 67.06
C THR A 714 17.39 -91.64 67.19
N SER A 715 16.31 -91.79 66.42
CA SER A 715 15.57 -93.07 66.38
C SER A 715 16.35 -94.16 65.64
N LEU A 716 17.05 -93.82 64.54
CA LEU A 716 17.94 -94.74 63.82
C LEU A 716 19.13 -95.17 64.67
N GLN A 717 19.79 -94.24 65.39
CA GLN A 717 20.85 -94.58 66.35
C GLN A 717 20.32 -95.55 67.42
N ARG A 718 19.18 -95.26 68.06
CA ARG A 718 18.56 -96.16 69.05
C ARG A 718 18.17 -97.53 68.49
N GLN A 719 17.89 -97.65 67.19
CA GLN A 719 17.66 -98.95 66.54
C GLN A 719 18.97 -99.71 66.33
N TYR A 720 20.01 -99.02 65.86
CA TYR A 720 21.36 -99.56 65.68
C TYR A 720 21.97 -100.03 67.01
N ASP A 721 21.89 -99.22 68.06
CA ASP A 721 22.39 -99.55 69.41
C ASP A 721 21.69 -100.80 69.99
N LYS A 722 20.38 -100.94 69.74
CA LYS A 722 19.62 -102.14 70.11
C LYS A 722 20.05 -103.38 69.34
N GLN A 723 20.32 -103.25 68.04
CA GLN A 723 20.86 -104.35 67.23
C GLN A 723 22.24 -104.76 67.75
N LEU A 724 23.14 -103.80 67.99
CA LEU A 724 24.48 -104.03 68.53
C LEU A 724 24.44 -104.73 69.90
N ALA A 725 23.56 -104.27 70.80
CA ALA A 725 23.35 -104.89 72.11
C ALA A 725 22.82 -106.33 71.99
N SER A 726 21.87 -106.58 71.08
CA SER A 726 21.34 -107.94 70.84
C SER A 726 22.40 -108.89 70.26
N ALA A 727 23.27 -108.39 69.36
CA ALA A 727 24.40 -109.15 68.84
C ALA A 727 25.44 -109.46 69.93
N ALA A 728 25.75 -108.49 70.80
CA ALA A 728 26.63 -108.70 71.95
C ALA A 728 26.06 -109.74 72.94
N GLN A 729 24.75 -109.75 73.18
CA GLN A 729 24.07 -110.79 73.96
C GLN A 729 24.13 -112.16 73.27
N GLN A 730 23.95 -112.25 71.96
CA GLN A 730 24.10 -113.51 71.23
C GLN A 730 25.55 -114.05 71.31
N VAL A 731 26.55 -113.19 71.18
CA VAL A 731 27.98 -113.57 71.33
C VAL A 731 28.30 -114.04 72.75
N SER A 732 27.76 -113.40 73.80
CA SER A 732 27.99 -113.84 75.18
C SER A 732 27.28 -115.17 75.50
N LEU A 733 26.08 -115.40 74.94
CA LEU A 733 25.37 -116.67 75.01
C LEU A 733 26.11 -117.78 74.24
N GLN A 734 26.66 -117.51 73.07
CA GLN A 734 27.50 -118.45 72.33
C GLN A 734 28.80 -118.78 73.07
N SER A 735 29.46 -117.77 73.66
CA SER A 735 30.69 -117.96 74.45
C SER A 735 30.44 -118.81 75.71
N THR A 736 29.38 -118.53 76.45
CA THR A 736 28.99 -119.33 77.63
C THR A 736 28.54 -120.74 77.26
N ALA A 737 27.81 -120.92 76.15
CA ALA A 737 27.47 -122.24 75.62
C ALA A 737 28.73 -123.04 75.23
N LEU A 738 29.70 -122.43 74.53
CA LEU A 738 30.98 -123.04 74.19
C LEU A 738 31.82 -123.40 75.42
N LEU A 739 31.85 -122.55 76.45
CA LEU A 739 32.47 -122.86 77.74
C LEU A 739 31.81 -124.06 78.42
N SER A 740 30.47 -124.11 78.47
CA SER A 740 29.74 -125.25 79.03
C SER A 740 29.99 -126.55 78.24
N SER A 741 30.13 -126.46 76.90
CA SER A 741 30.45 -127.59 76.03
C SER A 741 31.88 -128.10 76.28
N LYS A 742 32.86 -127.19 76.38
CA LYS A 742 34.25 -127.53 76.76
C LYS A 742 34.33 -128.16 78.16
N GLN A 743 33.58 -127.63 79.14
CA GLN A 743 33.50 -128.21 80.49
C GLN A 743 32.87 -129.62 80.47
N ARG A 744 31.78 -129.82 79.74
CA ARG A 744 31.16 -131.15 79.56
C ARG A 744 32.09 -132.14 78.85
N ALA A 745 32.85 -131.69 77.84
CA ALA A 745 33.83 -132.52 77.15
C ALA A 745 35.02 -132.89 78.07
N ALA A 746 35.51 -131.95 78.87
CA ALA A 746 36.55 -132.21 79.88
C ALA A 746 36.06 -133.16 80.99
N ALA A 747 34.83 -133.00 81.46
CA ALA A 747 34.20 -133.92 82.42
C ALA A 747 34.06 -135.33 81.84
N ARG A 748 33.61 -135.46 80.58
CA ARG A 748 33.56 -136.75 79.87
C ARG A 748 34.94 -137.40 79.73
N ARG A 749 35.99 -136.63 79.42
CA ARG A 749 37.37 -137.15 79.40
C ARG A 749 37.82 -137.65 80.77
N ARG A 750 37.61 -136.88 81.85
CA ARG A 750 37.91 -137.33 83.23
C ARG A 750 37.17 -138.62 83.58
N GLN A 751 35.88 -138.71 83.26
CA GLN A 751 35.08 -139.93 83.45
C GLN A 751 35.62 -141.12 82.63
N GLN A 752 36.14 -140.88 81.42
CA GLN A 752 36.79 -141.93 80.61
C GLN A 752 38.15 -142.34 81.20
N GLU A 753 38.96 -141.39 81.67
CA GLU A 753 40.25 -141.64 82.35
C GLU A 753 40.04 -142.38 83.70
N GLU A 754 39.00 -142.05 84.45
CA GLU A 754 38.58 -142.73 85.68
C GLU A 754 38.00 -144.12 85.40
N ALA A 755 37.23 -144.29 84.31
CA ALA A 755 36.75 -145.60 83.85
C ALA A 755 37.91 -146.50 83.39
N GLN A 756 38.90 -145.96 82.68
CA GLN A 756 40.11 -146.70 82.29
C GLN A 756 40.96 -147.06 83.52
N ARG A 757 41.15 -146.15 84.47
CA ARG A 757 41.85 -146.43 85.74
C ARG A 757 41.14 -147.51 86.56
N THR A 758 39.82 -147.47 86.65
CA THR A 758 39.05 -148.51 87.36
C THR A 758 39.02 -149.84 86.60
N GLN A 759 39.03 -149.85 85.26
CA GLN A 759 39.21 -151.07 84.46
C GLN A 759 40.60 -151.69 84.68
N HIS A 760 41.68 -150.90 84.63
CA HIS A 760 43.03 -151.40 84.92
C HIS A 760 43.18 -151.89 86.37
N ALA A 761 42.57 -151.20 87.35
CA ALA A 761 42.60 -151.62 88.75
C ALA A 761 41.75 -152.87 89.03
N THR A 762 40.62 -153.07 88.34
CA THR A 762 39.75 -154.25 88.53
C THR A 762 40.19 -155.48 87.73
N ALA A 763 40.90 -155.28 86.61
CA ALA A 763 41.58 -156.37 85.90
C ALA A 763 42.73 -157.00 86.73
N ALA A 764 43.28 -156.28 87.71
CA ALA A 764 44.41 -156.72 88.52
C ALA A 764 44.06 -157.70 89.66
N TYR A 765 42.78 -158.07 89.86
CA TYR A 765 42.43 -159.01 90.94
C TYR A 765 41.23 -159.93 90.64
N ARG A 766 41.51 -161.17 90.23
CA ARG A 766 40.69 -162.36 90.53
C ARG A 766 41.57 -163.55 90.91
N PRO A 767 41.07 -164.53 91.71
CA PRO A 767 41.91 -165.07 92.76
C PRO A 767 42.16 -166.59 92.69
N PHE A 768 43.34 -166.97 93.18
CA PHE A 768 43.75 -168.30 93.66
C PHE A 768 43.61 -169.51 92.71
N SER A 769 44.70 -169.79 92.01
CA SER A 769 45.33 -171.11 91.99
C SER A 769 46.79 -170.92 92.47
N GLY A 770 47.52 -171.90 92.98
CA GLY A 770 47.32 -173.35 92.93
C GLY A 770 48.56 -174.06 92.38
N GLY A 771 49.75 -173.69 92.88
CA GLY A 771 51.06 -174.18 92.47
C GLY A 771 52.12 -173.65 93.45
N GLY A 772 53.02 -174.52 93.93
CA GLY A 772 53.77 -174.27 95.16
C GLY A 772 55.18 -173.67 95.00
N HIS A 773 55.98 -173.87 96.06
CA HIS A 773 57.44 -173.75 96.20
C HIS A 773 58.08 -172.50 96.86
N THR A 774 58.95 -172.83 97.83
CA THR A 774 60.26 -172.26 98.18
C THR A 774 60.41 -170.83 98.74
N THR A 775 60.29 -170.76 100.06
CA THR A 775 61.39 -170.49 101.04
C THR A 775 62.29 -169.24 100.92
N MET A 776 62.48 -168.61 102.08
CA MET A 776 63.23 -167.36 102.27
C MET A 776 64.75 -167.47 102.03
N GLN A 777 65.31 -168.69 102.03
CA GLN A 777 66.75 -168.93 101.79
C GLN A 777 67.08 -169.12 100.30
N ALA A 778 66.07 -169.31 99.43
CA ALA A 778 66.25 -169.62 98.01
C ALA A 778 66.23 -168.39 97.09
N ARG A 779 65.46 -167.33 97.41
CA ARG A 779 65.47 -166.08 96.61
C ARG A 779 66.82 -165.34 96.64
N LEU A 780 67.62 -165.56 97.69
CA LEU A 780 69.01 -165.08 97.78
C LEU A 780 70.01 -166.01 97.06
N GLN A 781 69.54 -167.09 96.41
CA GLN A 781 70.37 -168.04 95.65
C GLN A 781 69.95 -168.19 94.17
N ALA A 782 69.02 -167.37 93.66
CA ALA A 782 68.83 -167.15 92.21
C ALA A 782 70.00 -166.34 91.58
N LEU A 783 71.21 -166.52 92.11
CA LEU A 783 72.42 -165.73 91.91
C LEU A 783 73.31 -166.30 90.77
N ALA A 784 72.82 -167.30 90.02
CA ALA A 784 73.70 -168.24 89.30
C ALA A 784 73.23 -168.74 87.92
N ALA A 785 71.94 -168.66 87.56
CA ALA A 785 71.38 -169.54 86.50
C ALA A 785 70.77 -168.85 85.25
N GLY A 786 70.59 -167.52 85.26
CA GLY A 786 70.33 -166.69 84.07
C GLY A 786 69.33 -167.19 83.01
N GLN A 787 68.02 -167.04 83.26
CA GLN A 787 67.02 -166.90 82.19
C GLN A 787 66.02 -165.78 82.53
N GLU A 788 65.40 -165.24 81.48
CA GLU A 788 64.62 -164.00 81.46
C GLU A 788 63.11 -164.28 81.62
N LEU A 789 62.37 -163.31 82.19
CA LEU A 789 60.90 -163.18 82.19
C LEU A 789 60.51 -161.69 82.22
#